data_AF-A0A9E2V5K5-F1
#
_entry.id   AF-A0A9E2V5K5-F1
#
_cell.length_a   1.000
_cell.length_b   1.000
_cell.length_c   1.000
_cell.angle_alpha   90.00
_cell.angle_beta   90.00
_cell.angle_gamma   90.00
#
_symmetry.space_group_name_H-M   'P 1'
#
loop_
_entity.id
_entity.type
_entity.pdbx_description
1 polymer ?
#
loop_
_entity_poly.entity_id
_entity_poly.type
_entity_poly.pdbx_seq_one_letter_code
_entity_poly.pdbx_strand_id
1 'polypeptide(L)'
;MSFNRGRRKKSACMAAAIVLAAMMSVILPQSVAATGAVPAKGKVVLLIVDRVAVGEFPGEETPFCARLARDWSIGLMSTRTGESNGGYDTGAGYVSLGAGIRARGDADSRLCFNSWESFTGYAGNPTAADFYEEYSGEVAPESGVVCLGWQEVKRRNEEDDKDKNVGLLGKLLAESGLEVAVVGNTDTGGRVSRLAPLVCCDPAGAVPMGDVSDRTVVFEPGWTGGYRTRIDRLLEESARLLTGADMLVVQTGDTGRLYSEEGNTDEEFLEAERREALRGVDRVARELCEMLDLESSLLVILSPEPTSSGRKEGNYLTPCVVAGGVFGTGMLSSMSTRTPGIVSNSDFLPTVLEFYGIEVPVEVSGAAMSAEEAEGALEYLRKLDSQLVVTRKARWPVLIIYVAIGLLTLILAALCTPVLRSKVGWPRRPERLARFLAPMCVVLLAAPLSFIAVSAFSYGGYVFPMIFCCAFSVAVGLGAWLMARGRPTLDPVVSICLLTGGVIVVDLVMGGGLLMLPLFGVSTLEGMRFFGLTNTIAGLLIAVSIWAAAGLAGGKTPTSRAGRWTLMIALPVVSLVVGLGVLGANIGGFITAIVTVLLFLMVTSKRGLTGWRIALVGLITAAGTALVILVDTLFFRTHAGRAIIAGSGGFLPMIERKVSIQIDEINFFLVPSLILLFTVVAAALWIRRPRSLGTELWKNDRPRSAALFALLFGGIIAVVFNDTGIAMLAAMMVVTTLALAYYVTSAVRPFQLPAAIDPFEAAATPAG
;
A
#
# COMPACT_ATOMS: atom_id res chain seq x y z
N MET A 1 1.26 -29.88 -46.60
CA MET A 1 0.69 -29.39 -45.31
C MET A 1 1.71 -28.85 -44.28
N SER A 2 3.04 -28.84 -44.52
CA SER A 2 4.02 -28.31 -43.54
C SER A 2 4.24 -26.79 -43.60
N PHE A 3 3.97 -26.14 -44.74
CA PHE A 3 4.21 -24.71 -44.97
C PHE A 3 3.33 -23.77 -44.14
N ASN A 4 2.12 -24.22 -43.75
CA ASN A 4 1.14 -23.38 -43.03
C ASN A 4 1.38 -23.32 -41.51
N ARG A 5 2.24 -24.20 -40.96
CA ARG A 5 2.62 -24.20 -39.53
C ARG A 5 3.67 -23.12 -39.18
N GLY A 6 4.55 -22.78 -40.13
CA GLY A 6 5.60 -21.77 -39.94
C GLY A 6 5.06 -20.34 -39.90
N ARG A 7 4.13 -20.00 -40.81
CA ARG A 7 3.47 -18.67 -40.86
C ARG A 7 2.66 -18.37 -39.60
N ARG A 8 1.90 -19.36 -39.08
CA ARG A 8 1.06 -19.18 -37.88
C ARG A 8 1.84 -18.99 -36.58
N LYS A 9 3.04 -19.59 -36.45
CA LYS A 9 3.94 -19.32 -35.32
C LYS A 9 4.50 -17.90 -35.35
N LYS A 10 4.88 -17.42 -36.55
CA LYS A 10 5.35 -16.04 -36.74
C LYS A 10 4.27 -15.02 -36.38
N SER A 11 3.01 -15.25 -36.77
CA SER A 11 1.89 -14.35 -36.44
C SER A 11 1.59 -14.24 -34.93
N ALA A 12 1.71 -15.34 -34.17
CA ALA A 12 1.48 -15.33 -32.73
C ALA A 12 2.63 -14.68 -31.94
N CYS A 13 3.88 -14.93 -32.34
CA CYS A 13 5.02 -14.18 -31.84
C CYS A 13 4.92 -12.69 -32.18
N MET A 14 4.39 -12.35 -33.36
CA MET A 14 4.21 -10.97 -33.79
C MET A 14 3.11 -10.27 -32.98
N ALA A 15 1.98 -10.93 -32.68
CA ALA A 15 0.95 -10.37 -31.81
C ALA A 15 1.44 -10.17 -30.36
N ALA A 16 2.18 -11.14 -29.80
CA ALA A 16 2.80 -10.99 -28.48
C ALA A 16 3.87 -9.88 -28.48
N ALA A 17 4.65 -9.77 -29.54
CA ALA A 17 5.64 -8.69 -29.72
C ALA A 17 4.98 -7.33 -29.91
N ILE A 18 3.83 -7.24 -30.58
CA ILE A 18 3.06 -5.99 -30.72
C ILE A 18 2.47 -5.57 -29.39
N VAL A 19 1.96 -6.50 -28.58
CA VAL A 19 1.49 -6.19 -27.21
C VAL A 19 2.67 -5.76 -26.34
N LEU A 20 3.80 -6.47 -26.39
CA LEU A 20 5.01 -6.08 -25.65
C LEU A 20 5.56 -4.72 -26.11
N ALA A 21 5.53 -4.44 -27.41
CA ALA A 21 5.99 -3.18 -28.00
C ALA A 21 5.03 -2.02 -27.69
N ALA A 22 3.72 -2.26 -27.71
CA ALA A 22 2.71 -1.28 -27.32
C ALA A 22 2.80 -0.97 -25.81
N MET A 23 3.08 -1.98 -24.98
CA MET A 23 3.37 -1.77 -23.56
C MET A 23 4.69 -1.02 -23.39
N MET A 24 5.76 -1.38 -24.11
CA MET A 24 7.05 -0.66 -24.04
C MET A 24 6.97 0.79 -24.55
N SER A 25 6.10 1.10 -25.51
CA SER A 25 5.91 2.48 -25.99
C SER A 25 5.19 3.37 -24.99
N VAL A 26 4.39 2.81 -24.08
CA VAL A 26 3.78 3.54 -22.94
C VAL A 26 4.78 3.71 -21.78
N ILE A 27 5.86 2.92 -21.77
CA ILE A 27 6.88 2.88 -20.71
C ILE A 27 8.05 3.85 -20.96
N LEU A 28 8.15 4.45 -22.15
CA LEU A 28 9.17 5.46 -22.40
C LEU A 28 8.90 6.67 -21.52
N PRO A 29 9.85 7.06 -20.63
CA PRO A 29 9.70 8.27 -19.84
C PRO A 29 9.52 9.43 -20.82
N GLN A 30 8.43 10.20 -20.67
CA GLN A 30 8.45 11.54 -21.22
C GLN A 30 9.53 12.28 -20.43
N SER A 31 10.69 12.42 -21.05
CA SER A 31 11.75 13.27 -20.53
C SER A 31 11.20 14.68 -20.51
N VAL A 32 10.65 15.09 -19.37
CA VAL A 32 10.48 16.51 -19.08
C VAL A 32 11.90 17.03 -19.04
N ALA A 33 12.25 17.87 -20.02
CA ALA A 33 13.54 18.51 -20.04
C ALA A 33 13.67 19.29 -18.73
N ALA A 34 14.67 18.94 -17.92
CA ALA A 34 15.09 19.76 -16.79
C ALA A 34 15.51 21.11 -17.37
N THR A 35 14.59 22.07 -17.36
CA THR A 35 14.91 23.47 -17.57
C THR A 35 15.86 23.84 -16.45
N GLY A 36 17.11 24.16 -16.80
CA GLY A 36 18.13 24.57 -15.82
C GLY A 36 17.57 25.71 -14.97
N ALA A 37 17.20 25.37 -13.73
CA ALA A 37 16.70 26.34 -12.79
C ALA A 37 17.87 27.24 -12.39
N VAL A 38 17.68 28.54 -12.57
CA VAL A 38 18.55 29.53 -11.94
C VAL A 38 18.35 29.36 -10.42
N PRO A 39 19.42 29.25 -9.61
CA PRO A 39 19.27 29.08 -8.17
C PRO A 39 18.40 30.20 -7.60
N ALA A 40 17.32 29.82 -6.90
CA ALA A 40 16.38 30.77 -6.33
C ALA A 40 17.08 31.62 -5.27
N LYS A 41 16.82 32.93 -5.28
CA LYS A 41 17.32 33.88 -4.27
C LYS A 41 16.33 34.11 -3.12
N GLY A 42 15.16 33.48 -3.16
CA GLY A 42 14.15 33.62 -2.12
C GLY A 42 14.32 32.61 -0.99
N LYS A 43 13.37 32.64 -0.05
CA LYS A 43 13.45 31.90 1.21
C LYS A 43 12.51 30.70 1.20
N VAL A 44 12.77 29.72 2.06
CA VAL A 44 11.85 28.60 2.33
C VAL A 44 11.30 28.74 3.74
N VAL A 45 9.98 28.81 3.88
CA VAL A 45 9.31 28.81 5.18
C VAL A 45 8.46 27.55 5.31
N LEU A 46 8.77 26.74 6.32
CA LEU A 46 7.97 25.59 6.71
C LEU A 46 7.11 25.95 7.92
N LEU A 47 5.80 26.01 7.75
CA LEU A 47 4.83 26.11 8.83
C LEU A 47 4.32 24.73 9.22
N ILE A 48 4.70 24.29 10.41
CA ILE A 48 4.26 23.03 11.01
C ILE A 48 2.95 23.25 11.76
N VAL A 49 1.92 22.55 11.31
CA VAL A 49 0.62 22.48 11.97
C VAL A 49 0.45 21.06 12.47
N ASP A 50 0.57 20.86 13.78
CA ASP A 50 0.61 19.52 14.33
C ASP A 50 -0.74 18.82 14.32
N ARG A 51 -0.71 17.51 14.04
CA ARG A 51 -1.82 16.59 14.29
C ARG A 51 -3.11 16.99 13.58
N VAL A 52 -3.05 17.50 12.35
CA VAL A 52 -4.27 17.88 11.58
C VAL A 52 -4.58 16.95 10.42
N ALA A 53 -5.86 16.83 10.08
CA ALA A 53 -6.39 16.09 8.93
C ALA A 53 -6.96 17.02 7.83
N VAL A 54 -7.06 16.53 6.59
CA VAL A 54 -7.57 17.34 5.46
C VAL A 54 -9.05 17.73 5.61
N GLY A 55 -9.80 16.99 6.44
CA GLY A 55 -11.20 17.26 6.76
C GLY A 55 -11.39 18.51 7.62
N GLU A 56 -10.37 18.94 8.36
CA GLU A 56 -10.40 20.12 9.24
C GLU A 56 -9.48 21.26 8.75
N PHE A 57 -8.37 20.92 8.09
CA PHE A 57 -7.36 21.86 7.63
C PHE A 57 -6.83 21.49 6.24
N PRO A 58 -6.76 22.41 5.26
CA PRO A 58 -7.37 23.74 5.27
C PRO A 58 -8.90 23.66 5.31
N GLY A 59 -9.58 24.65 5.90
CA GLY A 59 -11.00 24.54 6.26
C GLY A 59 -11.70 25.86 6.57
N GLU A 60 -12.89 25.78 7.16
CA GLU A 60 -13.71 26.95 7.54
C GLU A 60 -12.99 27.86 8.55
N GLU A 61 -12.32 27.25 9.53
CA GLU A 61 -11.54 27.97 10.54
C GLU A 61 -10.18 28.45 10.03
N THR A 62 -9.78 28.02 8.83
CA THR A 62 -8.54 28.43 8.16
C THR A 62 -8.79 28.96 6.74
N PRO A 63 -9.55 30.06 6.62
CA PRO A 63 -9.97 30.58 5.31
C PRO A 63 -8.80 31.10 4.47
N PHE A 64 -7.71 31.58 5.05
CA PHE A 64 -6.50 31.95 4.31
C PHE A 64 -5.78 30.72 3.78
N CYS A 65 -5.56 29.69 4.61
CA CYS A 65 -4.96 28.43 4.15
C CYS A 65 -5.83 27.74 3.08
N ALA A 66 -7.16 27.85 3.18
CA ALA A 66 -8.09 27.33 2.18
C ALA A 66 -8.08 28.14 0.88
N ARG A 67 -7.69 29.42 0.90
CA ARG A 67 -7.36 30.19 -0.32
C ARG A 67 -6.03 29.74 -0.89
N LEU A 68 -4.98 29.63 -0.08
CA LEU A 68 -3.68 29.13 -0.54
C LEU A 68 -3.79 27.76 -1.23
N ALA A 69 -4.52 26.81 -0.66
CA ALA A 69 -4.74 25.49 -1.25
C ALA A 69 -5.56 25.51 -2.56
N ARG A 70 -6.31 26.59 -2.83
CA ARG A 70 -7.06 26.78 -4.08
C ARG A 70 -6.26 27.53 -5.14
N ASP A 71 -5.44 28.49 -4.71
CA ASP A 71 -4.67 29.35 -5.60
C ASP A 71 -3.33 28.69 -5.99
N TRP A 72 -2.81 27.82 -5.14
CA TRP A 72 -1.56 27.07 -5.32
C TRP A 72 -1.79 25.56 -5.29
N SER A 73 -0.86 24.80 -4.71
CA SER A 73 -0.89 23.35 -4.73
C SER A 73 -1.22 22.75 -3.36
N ILE A 74 -2.05 21.70 -3.37
CA ILE A 74 -2.37 20.90 -2.18
C ILE A 74 -2.21 19.40 -2.46
N GLY A 75 -1.76 18.66 -1.45
CA GLY A 75 -1.71 17.20 -1.46
C GLY A 75 -1.97 16.59 -0.09
N LEU A 76 -2.11 15.27 -0.09
CA LEU A 76 -2.12 14.44 1.09
C LEU A 76 -0.71 13.84 1.29
N MET A 77 -0.02 14.29 2.32
CA MET A 77 1.29 13.77 2.69
C MET A 77 1.18 12.51 3.53
N SER A 78 1.90 11.48 3.12
CA SER A 78 2.14 10.29 3.93
C SER A 78 3.09 10.59 5.08
N THR A 79 2.61 10.37 6.30
CA THR A 79 3.38 10.53 7.55
C THR A 79 4.06 9.24 8.00
N ARG A 80 4.42 8.35 7.06
CA ARG A 80 5.01 7.06 7.41
C ARG A 80 6.47 7.22 7.82
N THR A 81 6.87 6.55 8.89
CA THR A 81 8.21 6.64 9.45
C THR A 81 8.86 5.26 9.51
N GLY A 82 10.09 5.19 10.04
CA GLY A 82 10.78 3.95 10.36
C GLY A 82 10.22 3.23 11.59
N GLU A 83 9.27 3.83 12.31
CA GLU A 83 8.66 3.26 13.52
C GLU A 83 7.62 2.18 13.17
N SER A 84 7.70 1.05 13.87
CA SER A 84 6.70 -0.01 13.82
C SER A 84 5.60 0.26 14.84
N ASN A 85 4.52 0.94 14.42
CA ASN A 85 3.23 1.09 15.14
C ASN A 85 3.29 1.14 16.68
N GLY A 86 4.27 1.84 17.25
CA GLY A 86 4.29 2.18 18.66
C GLY A 86 3.47 3.45 18.82
N GLY A 87 2.39 3.42 19.60
CA GLY A 87 1.53 4.59 19.83
C GLY A 87 2.21 5.78 20.53
N TYR A 88 3.53 5.78 20.66
CA TYR A 88 4.34 6.81 21.30
C TYR A 88 4.72 7.92 20.32
N ASP A 89 4.71 9.16 20.81
CA ASP A 89 5.23 10.30 20.08
C ASP A 89 6.75 10.31 20.18
N THR A 90 7.41 9.88 19.11
CA THR A 90 8.86 9.74 19.00
C THR A 90 9.49 10.85 18.16
N GLY A 91 8.70 11.77 17.58
CA GLY A 91 9.22 12.75 16.63
C GLY A 91 9.68 12.19 15.29
N ALA A 92 9.44 10.89 15.00
CA ALA A 92 9.94 10.25 13.80
C ALA A 92 9.42 10.90 12.49
N GLY A 93 8.24 11.53 12.53
CA GLY A 93 7.68 12.30 11.42
C GLY A 93 8.57 13.49 11.06
N TYR A 94 9.05 14.21 12.07
CA TYR A 94 9.93 15.37 11.95
C TYR A 94 11.31 14.98 11.41
N VAL A 95 11.92 13.94 11.99
CA VAL A 95 13.22 13.42 11.53
C VAL A 95 13.12 12.97 10.06
N SER A 96 12.02 12.32 9.66
CA SER A 96 11.83 11.83 8.29
C SER A 96 11.75 12.96 7.25
N LEU A 97 11.19 14.12 7.61
CA LEU A 97 11.15 15.31 6.73
C LEU A 97 12.58 15.77 6.42
N GLY A 98 13.41 15.92 7.45
CA GLY A 98 14.80 16.38 7.35
C GLY A 98 15.80 15.33 6.85
N ALA A 99 15.41 14.06 6.79
CA ALA A 99 16.25 12.96 6.34
C ALA A 99 16.02 12.54 4.87
N GLY A 100 14.88 12.93 4.27
CA GLY A 100 14.51 12.51 2.92
C GLY A 100 14.26 10.99 2.78
N ILE A 101 14.09 10.30 3.91
CA ILE A 101 13.85 8.88 4.03
C ILE A 101 12.98 8.59 5.25
N ARG A 102 12.42 7.38 5.34
CA ARG A 102 11.69 6.92 6.53
C ARG A 102 12.65 6.67 7.69
N ALA A 103 12.78 7.65 8.56
CA ALA A 103 13.64 7.63 9.74
C ALA A 103 12.88 7.23 11.01
N ARG A 104 13.61 6.76 12.01
CA ARG A 104 13.13 6.52 13.37
C ARG A 104 13.39 7.75 14.24
N GLY A 105 12.57 7.90 15.27
CA GLY A 105 12.74 8.90 16.31
C GLY A 105 12.97 8.22 17.66
N ASP A 106 12.86 8.97 18.74
CA ASP A 106 12.96 8.48 20.11
C ASP A 106 12.09 9.31 21.07
N ALA A 107 11.76 8.76 22.24
CA ALA A 107 11.02 9.48 23.27
C ALA A 107 11.72 10.78 23.72
N ASP A 108 13.05 10.81 23.63
CA ASP A 108 13.88 11.97 23.96
C ASP A 108 14.12 12.90 22.77
N SER A 109 13.60 12.60 21.57
CA SER A 109 13.70 13.49 20.39
C SER A 109 13.10 14.87 20.64
N ARG A 110 12.17 14.97 21.58
CA ARG A 110 11.50 16.21 21.98
C ARG A 110 12.35 17.14 22.86
N LEU A 111 13.52 16.69 23.30
CA LEU A 111 14.43 17.41 24.19
C LEU A 111 15.41 18.29 23.40
N CYS A 112 14.87 19.30 22.71
CA CYS A 112 15.68 20.33 22.05
C CYS A 112 15.53 21.66 22.79
N PHE A 113 16.62 22.41 22.94
CA PHE A 113 16.67 23.63 23.75
C PHE A 113 17.49 24.69 23.06
N ASN A 114 17.16 25.96 23.27
CA ASN A 114 18.10 27.02 22.98
C ASN A 114 19.39 26.83 23.77
N SER A 115 20.55 27.06 23.14
CA SER A 115 21.86 26.80 23.75
C SER A 115 22.06 27.49 25.09
N TRP A 116 21.45 28.68 25.25
CA TRP A 116 21.51 29.50 26.46
C TRP A 116 20.54 29.10 27.58
N GLU A 117 19.61 28.15 27.35
CA GLU A 117 18.66 27.71 28.39
C GLU A 117 19.39 26.98 29.52
N SER A 118 19.15 27.40 30.77
CA SER A 118 19.76 26.81 31.97
C SER A 118 18.85 25.78 32.63
N PHE A 119 19.44 24.66 33.07
CA PHE A 119 18.72 23.61 33.81
C PHE A 119 18.77 23.87 35.32
N THR A 120 17.70 24.48 35.85
CA THR A 120 17.57 24.75 37.28
C THR A 120 17.47 23.45 38.09
N GLY A 121 18.31 23.29 39.11
CA GLY A 121 18.31 22.11 39.99
C GLY A 121 19.58 21.25 39.89
N TYR A 122 20.46 21.53 38.92
CA TYR A 122 21.81 20.97 38.84
C TYR A 122 22.83 21.90 39.50
N ALA A 123 23.87 21.34 40.11
CA ALA A 123 24.95 22.13 40.69
C ALA A 123 25.66 22.93 39.57
N GLY A 124 25.72 24.26 39.73
CA GLY A 124 26.34 25.14 38.74
C GLY A 124 25.40 25.69 37.66
N ASN A 125 24.11 25.30 37.65
CA ASN A 125 23.13 25.71 36.63
C ASN A 125 23.65 25.57 35.18
N PRO A 126 24.10 24.38 34.77
CA PRO A 126 24.56 24.13 33.40
C PRO A 126 23.49 24.51 32.38
N THR A 127 23.96 24.97 31.24
CA THR A 127 23.18 25.32 30.06
C THR A 127 22.95 24.10 29.17
N ALA A 128 22.03 24.21 28.23
CA ALA A 128 21.86 23.21 27.18
C ALA A 128 23.12 23.06 26.32
N ALA A 129 23.87 24.14 26.10
CA ALA A 129 25.18 24.11 25.45
C ALA A 129 26.15 23.17 26.19
N ASP A 130 26.24 23.27 27.52
CA ASP A 130 27.16 22.44 28.30
C ASP A 130 26.88 20.93 28.14
N PHE A 131 25.60 20.54 28.22
CA PHE A 131 25.20 19.13 28.00
C PHE A 131 25.38 18.69 26.55
N TYR A 132 25.09 19.58 25.60
CA TYR A 132 25.27 19.27 24.19
C TYR A 132 26.74 19.03 23.85
N GLU A 133 27.64 19.89 24.31
CA GLU A 133 29.09 19.76 24.13
C GLU A 133 29.61 18.48 24.80
N GLU A 134 29.09 18.13 25.98
CA GLU A 134 29.40 16.87 26.67
C GLU A 134 28.96 15.63 25.87
N TYR A 135 27.74 15.63 25.32
CA TYR A 135 27.16 14.46 24.65
C TYR A 135 27.62 14.30 23.20
N SER A 136 27.85 15.41 22.50
CA SER A 136 28.20 15.40 21.07
C SER A 136 29.69 15.56 20.81
N GLY A 137 30.42 16.24 21.70
CA GLY A 137 31.80 16.69 21.46
C GLY A 137 31.91 17.87 20.50
N GLU A 138 30.79 18.44 20.04
CA GLU A 138 30.71 19.56 19.10
C GLU A 138 30.35 20.86 19.83
N VAL A 139 30.80 22.00 19.31
CA VAL A 139 30.55 23.34 19.91
C VAL A 139 29.11 23.76 19.69
N ALA A 140 28.43 24.20 20.75
CA ALA A 140 27.05 24.65 20.64
C ALA A 140 26.95 26.03 19.94
N PRO A 141 25.97 26.26 19.05
CA PRO A 141 25.74 27.57 18.46
C PRO A 141 25.19 28.56 19.51
N GLU A 142 25.83 29.72 19.70
CA GLU A 142 25.45 30.68 20.77
C GLU A 142 23.99 31.14 20.71
N SER A 143 23.49 31.42 19.50
CA SER A 143 22.10 31.88 19.26
C SER A 143 21.19 30.78 18.70
N GLY A 144 21.64 29.53 18.74
CA GLY A 144 20.99 28.40 18.11
C GLY A 144 20.18 27.53 19.07
N VAL A 145 19.86 26.34 18.57
CA VAL A 145 19.11 25.30 19.28
C VAL A 145 19.89 23.99 19.19
N VAL A 146 19.96 23.27 20.31
CA VAL A 146 20.66 21.98 20.44
C VAL A 146 19.68 20.89 20.86
N CYS A 147 19.76 19.72 20.24
CA CYS A 147 18.92 18.56 20.54
C CYS A 147 19.66 17.55 21.41
N LEU A 148 19.36 17.52 22.71
CA LEU A 148 20.06 16.68 23.68
C LEU A 148 19.77 15.18 23.50
N GLY A 149 18.59 14.83 22.98
CA GLY A 149 18.22 13.44 22.66
C GLY A 149 18.77 12.91 21.32
N TRP A 150 19.56 13.69 20.60
CA TRP A 150 19.90 13.41 19.19
C TRP A 150 20.78 12.17 18.99
N GLN A 151 21.66 11.84 19.94
CA GLN A 151 22.52 10.66 19.84
C GLN A 151 21.73 9.36 19.80
N GLU A 152 20.61 9.28 20.53
CA GLU A 152 19.72 8.12 20.50
C GLU A 152 18.98 8.03 19.15
N VAL A 153 18.57 9.16 18.58
CA VAL A 153 17.98 9.20 17.23
C VAL A 153 18.96 8.65 16.20
N LYS A 154 20.24 9.04 16.25
CA LYS A 154 21.27 8.46 15.37
C LYS A 154 21.39 6.96 15.57
N ARG A 155 21.60 6.50 16.80
CA ARG A 155 21.77 5.09 17.14
C ARG A 155 20.63 4.21 16.62
N ARG A 156 19.39 4.69 16.74
CA ARG A 156 18.20 3.97 16.25
C ARG A 156 18.09 3.90 14.73
N ASN A 157 18.78 4.79 14.00
CA ASN A 157 18.83 4.78 12.55
C ASN A 157 20.09 4.09 11.99
N GLU A 158 21.14 3.88 12.81
CA GLU A 158 22.29 3.03 12.45
C GLU A 158 21.87 1.58 12.18
N GLU A 159 20.93 1.03 12.94
CA GLU A 159 20.43 -0.34 12.78
C GLU A 159 19.86 -0.64 11.38
N ASP A 160 19.41 0.40 10.67
CA ASP A 160 18.80 0.31 9.34
C ASP A 160 19.72 0.85 8.22
N ASP A 161 21.00 1.16 8.50
CA ASP A 161 21.95 1.86 7.60
C ASP A 161 21.41 3.25 7.12
N LYS A 162 20.71 3.97 8.00
CA LYS A 162 20.04 5.25 7.72
C LYS A 162 20.62 6.43 8.50
N ASP A 163 21.58 6.19 9.38
CA ASP A 163 22.24 7.18 10.22
C ASP A 163 22.78 8.38 9.42
N LYS A 164 23.34 8.13 8.24
CA LYS A 164 23.90 9.17 7.34
C LYS A 164 22.87 10.16 6.82
N ASN A 165 21.59 9.82 6.85
CA ASN A 165 20.50 10.70 6.42
C ASN A 165 19.96 11.56 7.57
N VAL A 166 20.21 11.22 8.83
CA VAL A 166 19.71 11.96 9.98
C VAL A 166 20.48 13.29 10.09
N GLY A 167 19.76 14.42 10.01
CA GLY A 167 20.35 15.77 9.93
C GLY A 167 20.88 16.17 8.54
N LEU A 168 20.50 15.43 7.48
CA LEU A 168 21.01 15.65 6.12
C LEU A 168 20.56 16.98 5.52
N LEU A 169 19.31 17.41 5.75
CA LEU A 169 18.84 18.69 5.25
C LEU A 169 19.67 19.86 5.80
N GLY A 170 19.86 19.92 7.13
CA GLY A 170 20.68 20.95 7.78
C GLY A 170 22.12 20.94 7.26
N LYS A 171 22.71 19.74 7.09
CA LYS A 171 24.04 19.57 6.51
C LYS A 171 24.17 20.20 5.12
N LEU A 172 23.28 19.83 4.20
CA LEU A 172 23.40 20.21 2.78
C LEU A 172 23.13 21.71 2.57
N LEU A 173 22.23 22.29 3.36
CA LEU A 173 22.00 23.74 3.36
C LEU A 173 23.25 24.48 3.86
N ALA A 174 23.82 24.06 4.99
CA ALA A 174 25.04 24.65 5.53
C ALA A 174 26.25 24.52 4.57
N GLU A 175 26.45 23.34 3.96
CA GLU A 175 27.51 23.11 2.95
C GLU A 175 27.33 24.00 1.69
N SER A 176 26.10 24.44 1.42
CA SER A 176 25.76 25.36 0.33
C SER A 176 25.80 26.83 0.75
N GLY A 177 26.19 27.13 1.99
CA GLY A 177 26.26 28.48 2.54
C GLY A 177 24.90 29.11 2.86
N LEU A 178 23.86 28.28 3.06
CA LEU A 178 22.51 28.72 3.42
C LEU A 178 22.31 28.58 4.93
N GLU A 179 21.65 29.59 5.51
CA GLU A 179 21.37 29.65 6.95
C GLU A 179 19.97 29.14 7.29
N VAL A 180 19.87 28.47 8.43
CA VAL A 180 18.64 27.79 8.87
C VAL A 180 18.24 28.26 10.27
N ALA A 181 16.95 28.53 10.44
CA ALA A 181 16.37 28.91 11.71
C ALA A 181 15.12 28.10 12.08
N VAL A 182 14.84 28.01 13.39
CA VAL A 182 13.64 27.37 13.93
C VAL A 182 12.99 28.22 15.02
N VAL A 183 11.65 28.25 15.07
CA VAL A 183 10.91 28.98 16.09
C VAL A 183 9.62 28.26 16.50
N GLY A 184 9.29 28.35 17.79
CA GLY A 184 8.08 27.77 18.38
C GLY A 184 8.28 26.37 18.96
N ASN A 185 7.26 25.91 19.70
CA ASN A 185 7.30 24.63 20.43
C ASN A 185 5.88 24.12 20.74
N THR A 186 5.82 22.94 21.35
CA THR A 186 4.60 22.31 21.90
C THR A 186 4.69 22.08 23.42
N ASP A 187 5.48 22.90 24.14
CA ASP A 187 5.68 22.73 25.59
C ASP A 187 4.37 22.83 26.37
N THR A 188 4.18 21.96 27.35
CA THR A 188 3.08 22.03 28.33
C THR A 188 3.63 22.25 29.73
N GLY A 189 2.77 22.58 30.70
CA GLY A 189 3.17 23.01 32.05
C GLY A 189 4.03 22.05 32.88
N GLY A 190 4.20 20.80 32.43
CA GLY A 190 5.07 19.82 33.07
C GLY A 190 5.94 19.03 32.10
N ARG A 191 5.95 19.40 30.81
CA ARG A 191 6.58 18.58 29.77
C ARG A 191 7.14 19.44 28.64
N VAL A 192 8.47 19.36 28.46
CA VAL A 192 9.13 19.87 27.27
C VAL A 192 8.78 18.99 26.07
N SER A 193 8.37 19.64 24.99
CA SER A 193 8.05 19.02 23.71
C SER A 193 8.41 19.96 22.54
N ARG A 194 9.63 19.80 22.02
CA ARG A 194 10.21 20.68 20.98
C ARG A 194 10.75 19.85 19.83
N LEU A 195 9.87 19.51 18.88
CA LEU A 195 10.18 18.59 17.78
C LEU A 195 10.59 19.30 16.48
N ALA A 196 10.19 20.56 16.29
CA ALA A 196 10.51 21.33 15.08
C ALA A 196 12.00 21.37 14.70
N PRO A 197 12.96 21.46 15.64
CA PRO A 197 14.38 21.48 15.29
C PRO A 197 14.84 20.21 14.54
N LEU A 198 14.21 19.06 14.78
CA LEU A 198 14.57 17.78 14.17
C LEU A 198 14.42 17.74 12.64
N VAL A 199 13.67 18.69 12.06
CA VAL A 199 13.51 18.80 10.61
C VAL A 199 14.77 19.37 9.96
N CYS A 200 15.49 20.24 10.66
CA CYS A 200 16.46 21.14 10.04
C CYS A 200 17.80 21.23 10.78
N CYS A 201 17.96 20.49 11.88
CA CYS A 201 19.25 20.35 12.53
C CYS A 201 20.27 19.66 11.63
N ASP A 202 21.53 19.96 11.88
CA ASP A 202 22.67 19.32 11.25
C ASP A 202 22.87 17.89 11.77
N PRO A 203 23.87 17.15 11.25
CA PRO A 203 24.15 15.82 11.74
C PRO A 203 24.57 15.81 13.20
N ALA A 204 25.08 16.90 13.78
CA ALA A 204 25.43 16.97 15.20
C ALA A 204 24.20 17.24 16.10
N GLY A 205 23.04 17.59 15.53
CA GLY A 205 21.82 17.87 16.28
C GLY A 205 21.69 19.33 16.68
N ALA A 206 22.38 20.24 15.98
CA ALA A 206 22.33 21.67 16.20
C ALA A 206 21.60 22.41 15.06
N VAL A 207 20.91 23.49 15.39
CA VAL A 207 20.37 24.48 14.45
C VAL A 207 21.08 25.81 14.71
N PRO A 208 21.63 26.50 13.69
CA PRO A 208 22.44 27.71 13.89
C PRO A 208 21.70 28.84 14.62
N MET A 209 20.40 29.01 14.35
CA MET A 209 19.58 30.09 14.87
C MET A 209 18.22 29.57 15.34
N GLY A 210 17.67 30.13 16.42
CA GLY A 210 16.26 29.87 16.73
C GLY A 210 15.78 30.37 18.08
N ASP A 211 14.49 30.21 18.32
CA ASP A 211 13.86 30.38 19.63
C ASP A 211 12.74 29.34 19.82
N VAL A 212 13.04 28.29 20.58
CA VAL A 212 12.11 27.23 20.95
C VAL A 212 11.73 27.30 22.43
N SER A 213 12.14 28.37 23.12
CA SER A 213 11.94 28.55 24.55
C SER A 213 10.48 28.84 24.91
N ASP A 214 10.19 28.92 26.22
CA ASP A 214 8.88 29.30 26.73
C ASP A 214 8.45 30.74 26.39
N ARG A 215 9.32 31.54 25.75
CA ARG A 215 9.05 32.90 25.28
C ARG A 215 7.93 32.97 24.23
N THR A 216 7.68 31.89 23.50
CA THR A 216 6.58 31.81 22.53
C THR A 216 5.30 31.25 23.14
N VAL A 217 5.24 31.00 24.46
CA VAL A 217 4.12 30.34 25.15
C VAL A 217 3.59 31.23 26.28
N VAL A 218 2.28 31.24 26.50
CA VAL A 218 1.61 31.93 27.61
C VAL A 218 0.73 30.96 28.38
N PHE A 219 0.74 31.08 29.71
CA PHE A 219 -0.22 30.39 30.57
C PHE A 219 -1.58 31.07 30.47
N GLU A 220 -2.60 30.33 30.06
CA GLU A 220 -3.98 30.81 29.90
C GLU A 220 -4.93 29.99 30.77
N PRO A 221 -5.40 30.53 31.91
CA PRO A 221 -6.36 29.86 32.76
C PRO A 221 -7.63 29.51 32.00
N GLY A 222 -8.06 28.25 32.08
CA GLY A 222 -9.27 27.76 31.41
C GLY A 222 -9.04 27.19 30.02
N TRP A 223 -7.83 27.30 29.46
CA TRP A 223 -7.43 26.57 28.26
C TRP A 223 -7.01 25.14 28.60
N THR A 224 -7.34 24.14 27.77
CA THR A 224 -6.92 22.75 27.99
C THR A 224 -5.38 22.64 28.02
N GLY A 225 -4.86 22.01 29.07
CA GLY A 225 -3.42 21.95 29.32
C GLY A 225 -2.81 23.25 29.86
N GLY A 226 -3.57 24.35 29.90
CA GLY A 226 -3.22 25.63 30.53
C GLY A 226 -2.24 26.51 29.76
N TYR A 227 -1.77 26.10 28.57
CA TYR A 227 -0.78 26.86 27.80
C TYR A 227 -1.21 27.05 26.35
N ARG A 228 -1.00 28.26 25.83
CA ARG A 228 -1.24 28.65 24.45
C ARG A 228 -0.03 29.32 23.85
N THR A 229 0.01 29.36 22.53
CA THR A 229 1.05 30.05 21.79
C THR A 229 0.81 31.55 21.81
N ARG A 230 1.83 32.31 22.18
CA ARG A 230 1.86 33.76 22.00
C ARG A 230 2.10 34.07 20.52
N ILE A 231 1.04 34.06 19.73
CA ILE A 231 1.09 34.25 18.27
C ILE A 231 1.88 35.51 17.88
N ASP A 232 1.64 36.63 18.57
CA ASP A 232 2.36 37.87 18.27
C ASP A 232 3.87 37.73 18.48
N ARG A 233 4.29 37.05 19.56
CA ARG A 233 5.71 36.76 19.83
C ARG A 233 6.30 35.77 18.83
N LEU A 234 5.55 34.73 18.47
CA LEU A 234 5.96 33.78 17.44
C LEU A 234 6.24 34.49 16.10
N LEU A 235 5.38 35.42 15.71
CA LEU A 235 5.52 36.20 14.47
C LEU A 235 6.65 37.24 14.54
N GLU A 236 6.80 37.94 15.66
CA GLU A 236 7.93 38.86 15.90
C GLU A 236 9.28 38.13 15.76
N GLU A 237 9.41 36.96 16.40
CA GLU A 237 10.62 36.14 16.31
C GLU A 237 10.81 35.53 14.91
N SER A 238 9.73 35.11 14.25
CA SER A 238 9.78 34.64 12.85
C SER A 238 10.33 35.71 11.93
N ALA A 239 9.82 36.95 12.03
CA ALA A 239 10.29 38.08 11.23
C ALA A 239 11.76 38.40 11.52
N ARG A 240 12.18 38.37 12.79
CA ARG A 240 13.58 38.57 13.19
C ARG A 240 14.50 37.52 12.57
N LEU A 241 14.16 36.23 12.71
CA LEU A 241 14.96 35.12 12.20
C LEU A 241 15.02 35.09 10.67
N LEU A 242 13.93 35.45 9.98
CA LEU A 242 13.89 35.56 8.52
C LEU A 242 14.88 36.61 7.97
N THR A 243 15.37 37.56 8.76
CA THR A 243 16.39 38.51 8.28
C THR A 243 17.73 37.83 8.00
N GLY A 244 18.08 36.78 8.75
CA GLY A 244 19.36 36.07 8.67
C GLY A 244 19.26 34.66 8.09
N ALA A 245 18.09 34.03 8.11
CA ALA A 245 17.90 32.67 7.62
C ALA A 245 17.38 32.62 6.18
N ASP A 246 17.85 31.65 5.41
CA ASP A 246 17.29 31.28 4.11
C ASP A 246 16.12 30.31 4.28
N MET A 247 16.22 29.39 5.24
CA MET A 247 15.12 28.52 5.63
C MET A 247 14.66 28.77 7.07
N LEU A 248 13.35 28.95 7.26
CA LEU A 248 12.73 29.07 8.59
C LEU A 248 11.71 27.94 8.82
N VAL A 249 11.84 27.22 9.93
CA VAL A 249 10.83 26.28 10.43
C VAL A 249 10.03 26.94 11.56
N VAL A 250 8.71 27.06 11.42
CA VAL A 250 7.79 27.67 12.38
C VAL A 250 6.81 26.62 12.90
N GLN A 251 6.69 26.47 14.22
CA GLN A 251 5.70 25.58 14.85
C GLN A 251 4.72 26.38 15.70
N THR A 252 3.42 26.30 15.37
CA THR A 252 2.35 27.00 16.11
C THR A 252 1.90 26.27 17.37
N GLY A 253 2.18 24.98 17.50
CA GLY A 253 2.15 24.22 18.76
C GLY A 253 0.78 23.89 19.39
N ASP A 254 -0.24 24.76 19.29
CA ASP A 254 -1.48 24.62 20.07
C ASP A 254 -2.27 23.36 19.73
N THR A 255 -2.35 22.96 18.46
CA THR A 255 -2.99 21.70 18.05
C THR A 255 -2.25 20.47 18.61
N GLY A 256 -0.93 20.55 18.79
CA GLY A 256 -0.11 19.52 19.43
C GLY A 256 -0.29 19.46 20.95
N ARG A 257 -0.41 20.61 21.63
CA ARG A 257 -0.72 20.67 23.08
C ARG A 257 -2.08 20.05 23.39
N LEU A 258 -3.11 20.42 22.61
CA LEU A 258 -4.45 19.85 22.75
C LEU A 258 -4.46 18.33 22.55
N TYR A 259 -3.68 17.83 21.57
CA TYR A 259 -3.51 16.39 21.36
C TYR A 259 -2.96 15.67 22.61
N SER A 260 -2.01 16.26 23.33
CA SER A 260 -1.46 15.63 24.54
C SER A 260 -2.45 15.51 25.70
N GLU A 261 -3.52 16.31 25.69
CA GLU A 261 -4.53 16.36 26.74
C GLU A 261 -5.85 15.68 26.36
N GLU A 262 -5.99 15.18 25.13
CA GLU A 262 -7.22 14.53 24.61
C GLU A 262 -7.74 13.42 25.53
N GLY A 263 -6.84 12.66 26.17
CA GLY A 263 -7.22 11.58 27.10
C GLY A 263 -7.84 12.06 28.42
N ASN A 264 -7.70 13.35 28.76
CA ASN A 264 -8.10 13.94 30.02
C ASN A 264 -9.21 15.00 29.87
N THR A 265 -9.70 15.25 28.65
CA THR A 265 -10.61 16.36 28.35
C THR A 265 -11.86 15.86 27.63
N ASP A 266 -12.99 16.53 27.88
CA ASP A 266 -14.23 16.27 27.17
C ASP A 266 -14.12 16.67 25.69
N GLU A 267 -14.71 15.85 24.81
CA GLU A 267 -14.56 15.99 23.36
C GLU A 267 -15.12 17.31 22.83
N GLU A 268 -16.23 17.82 23.39
CA GLU A 268 -16.85 19.06 22.90
C GLU A 268 -16.00 20.29 23.24
N PHE A 269 -15.41 20.32 24.44
CA PHE A 269 -14.48 21.37 24.85
C PHE A 269 -13.20 21.35 24.02
N LEU A 270 -12.63 20.16 23.80
CA LEU A 270 -11.42 19.99 23.00
C LEU A 270 -11.64 20.47 21.57
N GLU A 271 -12.77 20.13 20.95
CA GLU A 271 -13.12 20.56 19.59
C GLU A 271 -13.35 22.07 19.46
N ALA A 272 -13.88 22.73 20.50
CA ALA A 272 -14.02 24.18 20.51
C ALA A 272 -12.66 24.89 20.54
N GLU A 273 -11.75 24.46 21.41
CA GLU A 273 -10.39 25.00 21.51
C GLU A 273 -9.54 24.66 20.28
N ARG A 274 -9.74 23.48 19.71
CA ARG A 274 -9.08 23.08 18.46
C ARG A 274 -9.41 24.01 17.30
N ARG A 275 -10.69 24.39 17.16
CA ARG A 275 -11.12 25.39 16.16
C ARG A 275 -10.45 26.74 16.38
N GLU A 276 -10.32 27.18 17.62
CA GLU A 276 -9.63 28.43 17.96
C GLU A 276 -8.11 28.35 17.66
N ALA A 277 -7.47 27.21 17.97
CA ALA A 277 -6.07 26.97 17.61
C ALA A 277 -5.86 27.04 16.08
N LEU A 278 -6.79 26.49 15.30
CA LEU A 278 -6.76 26.56 13.83
C LEU A 278 -6.90 28.01 13.32
N ARG A 279 -7.75 28.86 13.92
CA ARG A 279 -7.79 30.29 13.58
C ARG A 279 -6.45 30.97 13.82
N GLY A 280 -5.77 30.58 14.89
CA GLY A 280 -4.40 31.02 15.18
C GLY A 280 -3.41 30.62 14.08
N VAL A 281 -3.50 29.37 13.60
CA VAL A 281 -2.71 28.87 12.46
C VAL A 281 -2.98 29.69 11.19
N ASP A 282 -4.24 30.00 10.89
CA ASP A 282 -4.61 30.80 9.71
C ASP A 282 -3.98 32.20 9.76
N ARG A 283 -4.01 32.83 10.95
CA ARG A 283 -3.36 34.12 11.18
C ARG A 283 -1.86 34.02 10.95
N VAL A 284 -1.18 33.01 11.51
CA VAL A 284 0.26 32.82 11.33
C VAL A 284 0.61 32.57 9.87
N ALA A 285 -0.13 31.72 9.17
CA ALA A 285 0.07 31.44 7.75
C ALA A 285 -0.04 32.71 6.89
N ARG A 286 -1.04 33.56 7.17
CA ARG A 286 -1.24 34.84 6.48
C ARG A 286 -0.06 35.78 6.67
N GLU A 287 0.34 36.00 7.91
CA GLU A 287 1.41 36.95 8.24
C GLU A 287 2.77 36.46 7.70
N LEU A 288 3.06 35.16 7.80
CA LEU A 288 4.26 34.57 7.17
C LEU A 288 4.24 34.71 5.65
N CYS A 289 3.07 34.53 5.01
CA CYS A 289 2.95 34.73 3.57
C CYS A 289 3.18 36.20 3.17
N GLU A 290 2.75 37.17 3.99
CA GLU A 290 2.98 38.60 3.75
C GLU A 290 4.46 38.99 3.93
N MET A 291 5.24 38.22 4.68
CA MET A 291 6.70 38.38 4.82
C MET A 291 7.50 37.85 3.62
N LEU A 292 6.87 37.11 2.70
CA LEU A 292 7.53 36.42 1.60
C LEU A 292 7.13 37.00 0.24
N ASP A 293 8.09 37.06 -0.66
CA ASP A 293 7.82 37.20 -2.09
C ASP A 293 7.60 35.81 -2.69
N LEU A 294 6.35 35.41 -2.89
CA LEU A 294 6.00 34.08 -3.42
C LEU A 294 6.45 33.86 -4.86
N GLU A 295 6.87 34.89 -5.61
CA GLU A 295 7.48 34.66 -6.93
C GLU A 295 8.85 34.00 -6.82
N SER A 296 9.57 34.27 -5.72
CA SER A 296 10.94 33.82 -5.50
C SER A 296 11.11 32.90 -4.29
N SER A 297 10.12 32.83 -3.40
CA SER A 297 10.15 32.12 -2.12
C SER A 297 9.09 31.02 -2.04
N LEU A 298 9.28 30.06 -1.12
CA LEU A 298 8.40 28.92 -0.93
C LEU A 298 7.81 28.93 0.49
N LEU A 299 6.48 28.86 0.59
CA LEU A 299 5.76 28.60 1.84
C LEU A 299 5.18 27.18 1.80
N VAL A 300 5.63 26.32 2.71
CA VAL A 300 5.15 24.95 2.88
C VAL A 300 4.39 24.86 4.20
N ILE A 301 3.13 24.42 4.16
CA ILE A 301 2.31 24.21 5.35
C ILE A 301 1.91 22.74 5.43
N LEU A 302 2.35 22.03 6.45
CA LEU A 302 2.11 20.59 6.57
C LEU A 302 1.93 20.12 8.02
N SER A 303 1.42 18.89 8.17
CA SER A 303 1.35 18.19 9.44
C SER A 303 2.26 16.95 9.42
N PRO A 304 3.38 16.93 10.17
CA PRO A 304 4.31 15.80 10.21
C PRO A 304 3.70 14.53 10.79
N GLU A 305 2.66 14.66 11.61
CA GLU A 305 1.99 13.55 12.28
C GLU A 305 0.46 13.61 12.09
N PRO A 306 -0.23 12.45 12.04
CA PRO A 306 -1.69 12.40 11.92
C PRO A 306 -2.37 12.67 13.26
N THR A 307 -3.68 12.97 13.21
CA THR A 307 -4.57 13.05 14.38
C THR A 307 -4.58 11.73 15.16
N SER A 308 -5.02 11.76 16.43
CA SER A 308 -5.26 10.54 17.24
C SER A 308 -6.26 9.60 16.57
N SER A 309 -7.38 10.15 16.12
CA SER A 309 -8.42 9.42 15.39
C SER A 309 -7.88 8.82 14.10
N GLY A 310 -7.13 9.60 13.32
CA GLY A 310 -6.44 9.15 12.11
C GLY A 310 -5.51 7.98 12.40
N ARG A 311 -4.63 8.08 13.40
CA ARG A 311 -3.74 7.00 13.81
C ARG A 311 -4.50 5.74 14.24
N LYS A 312 -5.55 5.86 15.05
CA LYS A 312 -6.40 4.73 15.51
C LYS A 312 -7.10 4.05 14.33
N GLU A 313 -7.55 4.84 13.36
CA GLU A 313 -8.19 4.36 12.13
C GLU A 313 -7.18 3.93 11.07
N GLY A 314 -5.88 4.12 11.34
CA GLY A 314 -4.74 3.87 10.44
C GLY A 314 -4.75 4.73 9.17
N ASN A 315 -5.35 5.92 9.25
CA ASN A 315 -5.16 6.99 8.30
C ASN A 315 -3.90 7.80 8.67
N TYR A 316 -2.87 7.69 7.82
CA TYR A 316 -1.59 8.37 7.97
C TYR A 316 -1.39 9.47 6.91
N LEU A 317 -2.47 9.89 6.25
CA LEU A 317 -2.47 10.99 5.30
C LEU A 317 -2.78 12.29 6.04
N THR A 318 -1.96 13.30 5.81
CA THR A 318 -2.11 14.64 6.39
C THR A 318 -2.09 15.71 5.30
N PRO A 319 -2.69 16.88 5.51
CA PRO A 319 -2.66 17.95 4.53
C PRO A 319 -1.24 18.51 4.35
N CYS A 320 -0.89 18.83 3.11
CA CYS A 320 0.31 19.57 2.72
C CYS A 320 -0.08 20.62 1.67
N VAL A 321 0.17 21.89 1.96
CA VAL A 321 -0.06 23.03 1.06
C VAL A 321 1.29 23.63 0.71
N VAL A 322 1.53 23.88 -0.56
CA VAL A 322 2.75 24.52 -1.04
C VAL A 322 2.37 25.72 -1.90
N ALA A 323 2.91 26.89 -1.56
CA ALA A 323 2.67 28.15 -2.24
C ALA A 323 4.01 28.82 -2.59
N GLY A 324 4.09 29.39 -3.79
CA GLY A 324 5.26 30.12 -4.27
C GLY A 324 6.27 29.28 -5.06
N GLY A 325 7.29 29.97 -5.57
CA GLY A 325 8.35 29.39 -6.40
C GLY A 325 7.80 28.82 -7.72
N VAL A 326 8.18 27.58 -8.02
CA VAL A 326 7.79 26.89 -9.27
C VAL A 326 6.43 26.18 -9.18
N PHE A 327 5.76 26.22 -8.03
CA PHE A 327 4.49 25.53 -7.84
C PHE A 327 3.35 26.32 -8.48
N GLY A 328 2.49 25.66 -9.25
CA GLY A 328 1.28 26.25 -9.81
C GLY A 328 0.04 25.94 -8.99
N THR A 329 -1.12 26.23 -9.56
CA THR A 329 -2.41 25.81 -9.03
C THR A 329 -2.66 24.33 -9.31
N GLY A 330 -3.04 23.55 -8.29
CA GLY A 330 -3.47 22.15 -8.49
C GLY A 330 -3.14 21.18 -7.37
N MET A 331 -2.81 19.95 -7.75
CA MET A 331 -2.47 18.86 -6.82
C MET A 331 -0.96 18.68 -6.72
N LEU A 332 -0.46 18.42 -5.51
CA LEU A 332 0.92 17.98 -5.33
C LEU A 332 1.10 16.55 -5.83
N SER A 333 2.21 16.31 -6.50
CA SER A 333 2.60 14.99 -7.00
C SER A 333 4.11 14.80 -6.84
N SER A 334 4.56 13.55 -6.68
CA SER A 334 5.98 13.22 -6.62
C SER A 334 6.25 11.87 -7.26
N MET A 335 7.48 11.66 -7.74
CA MET A 335 7.90 10.37 -8.30
C MET A 335 8.00 9.26 -7.25
N SER A 336 8.01 9.60 -5.97
CA SER A 336 7.99 8.66 -4.84
C SER A 336 6.64 7.94 -4.73
N THR A 337 5.55 8.67 -4.96
CA THR A 337 4.19 8.14 -4.86
C THR A 337 3.60 7.80 -6.22
N ARG A 338 3.95 8.55 -7.27
CA ARG A 338 3.40 8.43 -8.63
C ARG A 338 1.87 8.51 -8.67
N THR A 339 1.29 9.16 -7.68
CA THR A 339 -0.16 9.28 -7.51
C THR A 339 -0.47 10.76 -7.29
N PRO A 340 -1.10 11.42 -8.27
CA PRO A 340 -1.47 12.82 -8.15
C PRO A 340 -2.30 13.06 -6.88
N GLY A 341 -1.98 14.11 -6.15
CA GLY A 341 -2.62 14.46 -4.89
C GLY A 341 -2.05 13.75 -3.67
N ILE A 342 -1.05 12.86 -3.81
CA ILE A 342 -0.42 12.17 -2.70
C ILE A 342 1.09 12.34 -2.77
N VAL A 343 1.71 12.78 -1.67
CA VAL A 343 3.17 12.92 -1.54
C VAL A 343 3.66 12.18 -0.29
N SER A 344 4.97 11.99 -0.15
CA SER A 344 5.59 11.38 1.03
C SER A 344 6.29 12.43 1.89
N ASN A 345 6.35 12.26 3.20
CA ASN A 345 7.18 13.12 4.07
C ASN A 345 8.65 13.17 3.63
N SER A 346 9.17 12.05 3.10
CA SER A 346 10.51 11.97 2.50
C SER A 346 10.72 12.90 1.31
N ASP A 347 9.65 13.42 0.70
CA ASP A 347 9.71 14.31 -0.48
C ASP A 347 10.02 15.76 -0.09
N PHE A 348 9.94 16.11 1.20
CA PHE A 348 10.21 17.46 1.67
C PHE A 348 11.67 17.88 1.42
N LEU A 349 12.65 17.12 1.92
CA LEU A 349 14.08 17.39 1.70
C LEU A 349 14.43 17.63 0.21
N PRO A 350 14.13 16.74 -0.74
CA PRO A 350 14.49 16.97 -2.14
C PRO A 350 13.76 18.17 -2.75
N THR A 351 12.56 18.51 -2.28
CA THR A 351 11.84 19.72 -2.71
C THR A 351 12.61 20.99 -2.29
N VAL A 352 13.13 21.04 -1.07
CA VAL A 352 13.92 22.17 -0.58
C VAL A 352 15.26 22.27 -1.32
N LEU A 353 15.94 21.14 -1.55
CA LEU A 353 17.21 21.14 -2.29
C LEU A 353 17.01 21.60 -3.74
N GLU A 354 15.98 21.10 -4.43
CA GLU A 354 15.71 21.48 -5.82
C GLU A 354 15.35 22.96 -5.94
N PHE A 355 14.60 23.52 -4.98
CA PHE A 355 14.31 24.94 -4.92
C PHE A 355 15.59 25.80 -4.87
N TYR A 356 16.58 25.40 -4.07
CA TYR A 356 17.89 26.07 -4.02
C TYR A 356 18.86 25.67 -5.13
N GLY A 357 18.48 24.73 -6.01
CA GLY A 357 19.36 24.21 -7.07
C GLY A 357 20.50 23.32 -6.55
N ILE A 358 20.34 22.73 -5.37
CA ILE A 358 21.30 21.79 -4.76
C ILE A 358 21.03 20.38 -5.29
N GLU A 359 22.09 19.66 -5.68
CA GLU A 359 21.95 18.29 -6.16
C GLU A 359 21.49 17.35 -5.05
N VAL A 360 20.41 16.59 -5.31
CA VAL A 360 19.86 15.63 -4.34
C VAL A 360 20.76 14.40 -4.26
N PRO A 361 21.32 14.05 -3.08
CA PRO A 361 22.17 12.87 -2.93
C PRO A 361 21.45 11.56 -3.22
N VAL A 362 22.19 10.54 -3.64
CA VAL A 362 21.63 9.23 -4.01
C VAL A 362 21.04 8.49 -2.81
N GLU A 363 21.45 8.82 -1.59
CA GLU A 363 20.99 8.26 -0.32
C GLU A 363 19.55 8.68 0.01
N VAL A 364 19.05 9.76 -0.58
CA VAL A 364 17.66 10.22 -0.43
C VAL A 364 16.72 9.26 -1.18
N SER A 365 15.61 8.91 -0.54
CA SER A 365 14.58 8.03 -1.13
C SER A 365 13.39 8.81 -1.71
N GLY A 366 13.13 9.99 -1.16
CA GLY A 366 12.09 10.88 -1.65
C GLY A 366 12.45 11.49 -3.00
N ALA A 367 11.47 12.17 -3.58
CA ALA A 367 11.58 12.92 -4.83
C ALA A 367 10.94 14.28 -4.62
N ALA A 368 11.46 15.32 -5.27
CA ALA A 368 10.89 16.64 -5.16
C ALA A 368 9.41 16.64 -5.57
N MET A 369 8.62 17.43 -4.85
CA MET A 369 7.22 17.65 -5.14
C MET A 369 7.10 18.54 -6.38
N SER A 370 6.03 18.33 -7.13
CA SER A 370 5.65 19.15 -8.28
C SER A 370 4.15 19.43 -8.24
N ALA A 371 3.73 20.48 -8.93
CA ALA A 371 2.32 20.83 -9.11
C ALA A 371 1.78 20.20 -10.39
N GLU A 372 0.68 19.46 -10.29
CA GLU A 372 -0.12 19.01 -11.42
C GLU A 372 -1.42 19.80 -11.48
N GLU A 373 -1.71 20.46 -12.61
CA GLU A 373 -2.93 21.25 -12.77
C GLU A 373 -4.18 20.39 -12.52
N ALA A 374 -5.02 20.85 -11.59
CA ALA A 374 -6.25 20.17 -11.22
C ALA A 374 -7.28 21.14 -10.67
N GLU A 375 -8.48 21.14 -11.26
CA GLU A 375 -9.62 21.89 -10.73
C GLU A 375 -10.19 21.20 -9.49
N GLY A 376 -10.52 21.99 -8.45
CA GLY A 376 -11.18 21.47 -7.26
C GLY A 376 -10.33 20.51 -6.42
N ALA A 377 -9.00 20.63 -6.49
CA ALA A 377 -8.03 19.74 -5.81
C ALA A 377 -8.37 19.49 -4.33
N LEU A 378 -8.61 20.54 -3.53
CA LEU A 378 -8.96 20.42 -2.10
C LEU A 378 -10.20 19.54 -1.86
N GLU A 379 -11.27 19.73 -2.64
CA GLU A 379 -12.52 18.96 -2.46
C GLU A 379 -12.34 17.50 -2.90
N TYR A 380 -11.59 17.27 -3.97
CA TYR A 380 -11.21 15.92 -4.40
C TYR A 380 -10.42 15.19 -3.31
N LEU A 381 -9.42 15.85 -2.70
CA LEU A 381 -8.59 15.24 -1.65
C LEU A 381 -9.36 14.93 -0.37
N ARG A 382 -10.27 15.81 0.06
CA ARG A 382 -11.19 15.53 1.19
C ARG A 382 -12.07 14.32 0.91
N LYS A 383 -12.57 14.21 -0.32
CA LYS A 383 -13.37 13.07 -0.75
C LYS A 383 -12.53 11.78 -0.81
N LEU A 384 -11.28 11.86 -1.24
CA LEU A 384 -10.35 10.73 -1.25
C LEU A 384 -10.02 10.23 0.16
N ASP A 385 -9.69 11.15 1.08
CA ASP A 385 -9.37 10.86 2.47
C ASP A 385 -10.57 10.24 3.22
N SER A 386 -11.75 10.84 3.10
CA SER A 386 -12.97 10.28 3.68
C SER A 386 -13.31 8.91 3.09
N GLN A 387 -13.13 8.72 1.78
CA GLN A 387 -13.36 7.44 1.13
C GLN A 387 -12.37 6.36 1.60
N LEU A 388 -11.12 6.71 1.92
CA LEU A 388 -10.14 5.78 2.49
C LEU A 388 -10.64 5.23 3.84
N VAL A 389 -11.07 6.11 4.74
CA VAL A 389 -11.59 5.73 6.07
C VAL A 389 -12.85 4.87 5.94
N VAL A 390 -13.80 5.28 5.11
CA VAL A 390 -15.07 4.54 4.93
C VAL A 390 -14.82 3.16 4.29
N THR A 391 -13.96 3.08 3.28
CA THR A 391 -13.60 1.81 2.62
C THR A 391 -12.98 0.84 3.62
N ARG A 392 -12.07 1.32 4.48
CA ARG A 392 -11.44 0.52 5.52
C ARG A 392 -12.45 -0.01 6.54
N LYS A 393 -13.37 0.83 7.01
CA LYS A 393 -14.47 0.44 7.92
C LYS A 393 -15.42 -0.56 7.26
N ALA A 394 -15.72 -0.41 5.97
CA ALA A 394 -16.61 -1.30 5.22
C ALA A 394 -15.99 -2.66 4.86
N ARG A 395 -14.66 -2.74 4.78
CA ARG A 395 -13.93 -3.96 4.38
C ARG A 395 -14.27 -5.17 5.24
N TRP A 396 -14.17 -5.03 6.55
CA TRP A 396 -14.32 -6.15 7.47
C TRP A 396 -15.71 -6.79 7.43
N PRO A 397 -16.82 -6.04 7.55
CA PRO A 397 -18.16 -6.59 7.40
C PRO A 397 -18.35 -7.34 6.08
N VAL A 398 -17.90 -6.76 4.97
CA VAL A 398 -18.07 -7.33 3.63
C VAL A 398 -17.26 -8.63 3.47
N LEU A 399 -15.97 -8.62 3.87
CA LEU A 399 -15.10 -9.79 3.74
C LEU A 399 -15.51 -10.94 4.67
N ILE A 400 -15.90 -10.65 5.92
CA ILE A 400 -16.34 -11.69 6.87
C ILE A 400 -17.57 -12.41 6.34
N ILE A 401 -18.57 -11.67 5.86
CA ILE A 401 -19.79 -12.25 5.29
C ILE A 401 -19.47 -13.07 4.04
N TYR A 402 -18.63 -12.53 3.16
CA TYR A 402 -18.16 -13.24 1.98
C TYR A 402 -17.47 -14.57 2.31
N VAL A 403 -16.50 -14.55 3.24
CA VAL A 403 -15.77 -15.74 3.66
C VAL A 403 -16.70 -16.73 4.36
N ALA A 404 -17.61 -16.28 5.21
CA ALA A 404 -18.58 -17.15 5.89
C ALA A 404 -19.50 -17.88 4.89
N ILE A 405 -20.07 -17.15 3.91
CA ILE A 405 -20.90 -17.74 2.86
C ILE A 405 -20.07 -18.69 1.98
N GLY A 406 -18.82 -18.30 1.67
CA GLY A 406 -17.86 -19.14 0.96
C GLY A 406 -17.64 -20.47 1.68
N LEU A 407 -17.21 -20.44 2.94
CA LEU A 407 -16.97 -21.62 3.76
C LEU A 407 -18.22 -22.50 3.90
N LEU A 408 -19.40 -21.90 4.12
CA LEU A 408 -20.65 -22.65 4.15
C LEU A 408 -20.91 -23.36 2.82
N THR A 409 -20.72 -22.67 1.69
CA THR A 409 -20.88 -23.25 0.34
C THR A 409 -19.92 -24.42 0.13
N LEU A 410 -18.68 -24.30 0.60
CA LEU A 410 -17.67 -25.36 0.53
C LEU A 410 -18.06 -26.59 1.36
N ILE A 411 -18.51 -26.38 2.60
CA ILE A 411 -18.97 -27.45 3.49
C ILE A 411 -20.15 -28.19 2.84
N LEU A 412 -21.13 -27.45 2.32
CA LEU A 412 -22.30 -28.02 1.63
C LEU A 412 -21.90 -28.77 0.34
N ALA A 413 -20.95 -28.23 -0.44
CA ALA A 413 -20.42 -28.89 -1.63
C ALA A 413 -19.68 -30.19 -1.27
N ALA A 414 -18.92 -30.22 -0.17
CA ALA A 414 -18.26 -31.41 0.32
C ALA A 414 -19.26 -32.48 0.78
N LEU A 415 -20.38 -32.09 1.42
CA LEU A 415 -21.46 -33.00 1.83
C LEU A 415 -22.19 -33.63 0.65
N CYS A 416 -22.23 -32.98 -0.52
CA CYS A 416 -22.77 -33.57 -1.75
C CYS A 416 -21.94 -34.75 -2.28
N THR A 417 -20.74 -34.98 -1.75
CA THR A 417 -19.84 -36.03 -2.24
C THR A 417 -20.19 -37.41 -1.67
N PRO A 418 -20.03 -38.52 -2.42
CA PRO A 418 -20.46 -39.86 -1.98
C PRO A 418 -19.78 -40.31 -0.69
N VAL A 419 -18.53 -39.91 -0.47
CA VAL A 419 -17.69 -40.33 0.66
C VAL A 419 -18.15 -39.70 1.97
N LEU A 420 -18.46 -38.39 1.97
CA LEU A 420 -18.98 -37.72 3.16
C LEU A 420 -20.45 -38.08 3.38
N ARG A 421 -21.23 -38.15 2.30
CA ARG A 421 -22.63 -38.56 2.35
C ARG A 421 -22.81 -39.93 3.00
N SER A 422 -21.96 -40.91 2.66
CA SER A 422 -22.07 -42.27 3.24
C SER A 422 -21.77 -42.31 4.75
N LYS A 423 -21.05 -41.31 5.28
CA LYS A 423 -20.75 -41.19 6.72
C LYS A 423 -21.78 -40.37 7.48
N VAL A 424 -22.23 -39.26 6.88
CA VAL A 424 -23.11 -38.28 7.53
C VAL A 424 -24.59 -38.59 7.31
N GLY A 425 -24.94 -39.35 6.25
CA GLY A 425 -26.33 -39.67 5.91
C GLY A 425 -27.13 -38.50 5.31
N TRP A 426 -26.51 -37.34 5.12
CA TRP A 426 -27.09 -36.11 4.59
C TRP A 426 -26.17 -35.50 3.52
N PRO A 427 -26.70 -34.83 2.48
CA PRO A 427 -28.12 -34.59 2.15
C PRO A 427 -28.81 -35.80 1.49
N ARG A 428 -30.12 -35.94 1.72
CA ARG A 428 -30.94 -37.01 1.10
C ARG A 428 -31.04 -36.90 -0.43
N ARG A 429 -30.98 -35.67 -0.95
CA ARG A 429 -31.07 -35.34 -2.39
C ARG A 429 -29.89 -34.46 -2.82
N PRO A 430 -28.65 -34.99 -2.87
CA PRO A 430 -27.46 -34.20 -3.18
C PRO A 430 -27.52 -33.54 -4.56
N GLU A 431 -28.30 -34.08 -5.50
CA GLU A 431 -28.47 -33.53 -6.85
C GLU A 431 -29.26 -32.21 -6.85
N ARG A 432 -30.19 -32.04 -5.92
CA ARG A 432 -30.94 -30.78 -5.78
C ARG A 432 -30.06 -29.71 -5.16
N LEU A 433 -29.34 -30.08 -4.10
CA LEU A 433 -28.40 -29.17 -3.44
C LEU A 433 -27.28 -28.77 -4.40
N ALA A 434 -26.68 -29.71 -5.11
CA ALA A 434 -25.62 -29.45 -6.09
C ALA A 434 -26.09 -28.53 -7.24
N ARG A 435 -27.35 -28.66 -7.70
CA ARG A 435 -27.93 -27.76 -8.71
C ARG A 435 -28.05 -26.32 -8.24
N PHE A 436 -28.24 -26.10 -6.93
CA PHE A 436 -28.26 -24.77 -6.33
C PHE A 436 -26.84 -24.25 -6.05
N LEU A 437 -25.96 -25.12 -5.53
CA LEU A 437 -24.58 -24.74 -5.19
C LEU A 437 -23.72 -24.42 -6.41
N ALA A 438 -23.94 -25.06 -7.55
CA ALA A 438 -23.16 -24.81 -8.77
C ALA A 438 -23.22 -23.33 -9.23
N PRO A 439 -24.39 -22.71 -9.47
CA PRO A 439 -24.45 -21.28 -9.78
C PRO A 439 -23.98 -20.41 -8.61
N MET A 440 -24.24 -20.81 -7.35
CA MET A 440 -23.76 -20.09 -6.17
C MET A 440 -22.23 -19.99 -6.11
N CYS A 441 -21.51 -21.06 -6.46
CA CYS A 441 -20.04 -21.03 -6.51
C CYS A 441 -19.53 -20.03 -7.56
N VAL A 442 -20.20 -19.91 -8.70
CA VAL A 442 -19.85 -18.94 -9.76
C VAL A 442 -20.13 -17.50 -9.31
N VAL A 443 -21.25 -17.28 -8.62
CA VAL A 443 -21.60 -15.98 -8.01
C VAL A 443 -20.53 -15.57 -6.98
N LEU A 444 -20.14 -16.48 -6.08
CA LEU A 444 -19.10 -16.20 -5.09
C LEU A 444 -17.71 -16.00 -5.72
N LEU A 445 -17.43 -16.67 -6.84
CA LEU A 445 -16.20 -16.47 -7.60
C LEU A 445 -16.15 -15.09 -8.27
N ALA A 446 -17.30 -14.48 -8.57
CA ALA A 446 -17.40 -13.13 -9.12
C ALA A 446 -17.24 -12.03 -8.06
N ALA A 447 -17.35 -12.35 -6.76
CA ALA A 447 -17.30 -11.36 -5.69
C ALA A 447 -15.98 -10.57 -5.59
N PRO A 448 -14.79 -11.16 -5.74
CA PRO A 448 -13.54 -10.38 -5.75
C PRO A 448 -13.51 -9.31 -6.83
N LEU A 449 -14.15 -9.54 -7.98
CA LEU A 449 -14.27 -8.51 -9.02
C LEU A 449 -15.18 -7.36 -8.55
N SER A 450 -16.27 -7.68 -7.85
CA SER A 450 -17.17 -6.65 -7.31
C SER A 450 -16.48 -5.76 -6.25
N PHE A 451 -15.58 -6.34 -5.46
CA PHE A 451 -14.77 -5.63 -4.45
C PHE A 451 -13.73 -4.68 -5.04
N ILE A 452 -13.35 -4.87 -6.31
CA ILE A 452 -12.51 -3.95 -7.07
C ILE A 452 -13.39 -2.91 -7.77
N ALA A 453 -14.49 -3.35 -8.39
CA ALA A 453 -15.40 -2.47 -9.13
C ALA A 453 -16.09 -1.42 -8.24
N VAL A 454 -16.34 -1.73 -6.98
CA VAL A 454 -16.98 -0.79 -6.04
C VAL A 454 -16.13 0.46 -5.78
N SER A 455 -14.81 0.38 -6.00
CA SER A 455 -13.87 1.50 -5.84
C SER A 455 -14.08 2.61 -6.89
N ALA A 456 -14.87 2.35 -7.94
CA ALA A 456 -15.32 3.37 -8.89
C ALA A 456 -16.35 4.34 -8.29
N PHE A 457 -16.90 4.03 -7.12
CA PHE A 457 -17.98 4.79 -6.49
C PHE A 457 -17.53 5.35 -5.15
N SER A 458 -18.07 6.51 -4.81
CA SER A 458 -17.93 7.10 -3.47
C SER A 458 -19.16 6.80 -2.64
N TYR A 459 -18.97 6.45 -1.37
CA TYR A 459 -20.05 6.02 -0.48
C TYR A 459 -19.75 6.39 0.96
N GLY A 460 -20.80 6.71 1.73
CA GLY A 460 -20.66 7.17 3.13
C GLY A 460 -20.71 6.06 4.19
N GLY A 461 -20.88 4.79 3.82
CA GLY A 461 -20.97 3.68 4.76
C GLY A 461 -20.93 2.32 4.10
N TYR A 462 -21.03 1.25 4.90
CA TYR A 462 -20.86 -0.13 4.42
C TYR A 462 -22.09 -0.71 3.69
N VAL A 463 -23.27 -0.08 3.82
CA VAL A 463 -24.53 -0.58 3.22
C VAL A 463 -24.47 -0.57 1.69
N PHE A 464 -24.05 0.56 1.09
CA PHE A 464 -23.96 0.66 -0.38
C PHE A 464 -22.98 -0.37 -0.96
N PRO A 465 -21.72 -0.48 -0.48
CA PRO A 465 -20.80 -1.50 -0.95
C PRO A 465 -21.33 -2.92 -0.79
N MET A 466 -22.01 -3.22 0.32
CA MET A 466 -22.57 -4.53 0.56
C MET A 466 -23.66 -4.89 -0.48
N ILE A 467 -24.60 -3.98 -0.72
CA ILE A 467 -25.67 -4.17 -1.72
C ILE A 467 -25.07 -4.25 -3.12
N PHE A 468 -24.17 -3.33 -3.47
CA PHE A 468 -23.50 -3.30 -4.77
C PHE A 468 -22.74 -4.60 -5.02
N CYS A 469 -21.90 -5.04 -4.08
CA CYS A 469 -21.10 -6.25 -4.24
C CYS A 469 -21.99 -7.49 -4.37
N CYS A 470 -23.06 -7.61 -3.58
CA CYS A 470 -24.03 -8.70 -3.71
C CYS A 470 -24.73 -8.67 -5.07
N ALA A 471 -25.31 -7.54 -5.47
CA ALA A 471 -26.05 -7.40 -6.72
C ALA A 471 -25.15 -7.64 -7.94
N PHE A 472 -23.95 -7.05 -7.95
CA PHE A 472 -22.96 -7.23 -9.00
C PHE A 472 -22.51 -8.69 -9.12
N SER A 473 -22.18 -9.33 -7.99
CA SER A 473 -21.75 -10.74 -7.97
C SER A 473 -22.85 -11.67 -8.49
N VAL A 474 -24.11 -11.43 -8.11
CA VAL A 474 -25.26 -12.18 -8.62
C VAL A 474 -25.45 -11.96 -10.11
N ALA A 475 -25.43 -10.71 -10.57
CA ALA A 475 -25.63 -10.38 -11.99
C ALA A 475 -24.53 -10.99 -12.88
N VAL A 476 -23.26 -10.77 -12.53
CA VAL A 476 -22.11 -11.25 -13.30
C VAL A 476 -21.99 -12.77 -13.21
N GLY A 477 -22.13 -13.34 -12.01
CA GLY A 477 -22.01 -14.78 -11.79
C GLY A 477 -23.15 -15.57 -12.45
N LEU A 478 -24.40 -15.12 -12.30
CA LEU A 478 -25.54 -15.75 -12.94
C LEU A 478 -25.52 -15.55 -14.45
N GLY A 479 -25.10 -14.38 -14.93
CA GLY A 479 -24.87 -14.11 -16.34
C GLY A 479 -23.86 -15.09 -16.95
N ALA A 480 -22.70 -15.28 -16.31
CA ALA A 480 -21.69 -16.25 -16.74
C ALA A 480 -22.24 -17.69 -16.74
N TRP A 481 -23.03 -18.07 -15.73
CA TRP A 481 -23.65 -19.38 -15.64
C TRP A 481 -24.72 -19.63 -16.72
N LEU A 482 -25.57 -18.64 -17.01
CA LEU A 482 -26.59 -18.72 -18.06
C LEU A 482 -25.97 -18.75 -19.46
N MET A 483 -24.93 -17.93 -19.70
CA MET A 483 -24.19 -17.96 -20.97
C MET A 483 -23.55 -19.31 -21.24
N ALA A 484 -23.02 -19.97 -20.20
CA ALA A 484 -22.44 -21.30 -20.32
C ALA A 484 -23.49 -22.38 -20.68
N ARG A 485 -24.77 -22.18 -20.33
CA ARG A 485 -25.88 -23.05 -20.78
C ARG A 485 -26.21 -22.85 -22.26
N GLY A 486 -26.18 -21.61 -22.75
CA GLY A 486 -26.47 -21.28 -24.14
C GLY A 486 -25.30 -21.55 -25.10
N ARG A 487 -24.07 -21.54 -24.59
CA ARG A 487 -22.84 -21.84 -25.34
C ARG A 487 -21.99 -22.86 -24.55
N PRO A 488 -22.11 -24.18 -24.82
CA PRO A 488 -21.40 -25.23 -24.07
C PRO A 488 -19.87 -25.18 -24.20
N THR A 489 -19.37 -24.23 -24.98
CA THR A 489 -17.97 -24.00 -25.28
C THR A 489 -17.20 -23.25 -24.19
N LEU A 490 -17.82 -22.40 -23.37
CA LEU A 490 -17.11 -21.60 -22.35
C LEU A 490 -17.59 -21.96 -20.94
N ASP A 491 -16.66 -22.43 -20.12
CA ASP A 491 -16.87 -22.77 -18.72
C ASP A 491 -17.11 -21.49 -17.89
N PRO A 492 -18.15 -21.41 -17.04
CA PRO A 492 -18.45 -20.19 -16.29
C PRO A 492 -17.31 -19.79 -15.34
N VAL A 493 -16.54 -20.75 -14.81
CA VAL A 493 -15.34 -20.43 -13.99
C VAL A 493 -14.30 -19.72 -14.84
N VAL A 494 -14.05 -20.20 -16.06
CA VAL A 494 -13.09 -19.58 -16.99
C VAL A 494 -13.54 -18.17 -17.37
N SER A 495 -14.83 -17.97 -17.64
CA SER A 495 -15.39 -16.66 -17.99
C SER A 495 -15.15 -15.63 -16.88
N ILE A 496 -15.45 -15.98 -15.63
CA ILE A 496 -15.21 -15.11 -14.47
C ILE A 496 -13.72 -14.86 -14.29
N CYS A 497 -12.88 -15.90 -14.34
CA CYS A 497 -11.43 -15.74 -14.18
C CYS A 497 -10.80 -14.83 -15.26
N LEU A 498 -11.24 -14.95 -16.52
CA LEU A 498 -10.79 -14.08 -17.61
C LEU A 498 -11.27 -12.64 -17.41
N LEU A 499 -12.52 -12.45 -16.99
CA LEU A 499 -13.08 -11.12 -16.74
C LEU A 499 -12.33 -10.44 -15.59
N THR A 500 -12.15 -11.12 -14.46
CA THR A 500 -11.43 -10.58 -13.30
C THR A 500 -9.98 -10.25 -13.64
N GLY A 501 -9.26 -11.18 -14.29
CA GLY A 501 -7.88 -10.93 -14.71
C GLY A 501 -7.78 -9.78 -15.73
N GLY A 502 -8.73 -9.69 -16.66
CA GLY A 502 -8.79 -8.62 -17.66
C GLY A 502 -9.01 -7.25 -17.03
N VAL A 503 -9.96 -7.12 -16.09
CA VAL A 503 -10.23 -5.85 -15.40
C VAL A 503 -9.00 -5.41 -14.59
N ILE A 504 -8.34 -6.31 -13.87
CA ILE A 504 -7.11 -5.97 -13.11
C ILE A 504 -6.01 -5.47 -14.06
N VAL A 505 -5.76 -6.15 -15.17
CA VAL A 505 -4.70 -5.75 -16.12
C VAL A 505 -5.04 -4.44 -16.82
N VAL A 506 -6.29 -4.24 -17.24
CA VAL A 506 -6.73 -3.01 -17.91
C VAL A 506 -6.65 -1.82 -16.95
N ASP A 507 -7.14 -1.98 -15.71
CA ASP A 507 -7.05 -0.92 -14.69
C ASP A 507 -5.61 -0.54 -14.41
N LEU A 508 -4.72 -1.52 -14.26
CA LEU A 508 -3.30 -1.30 -14.03
C LEU A 508 -2.64 -0.52 -15.19
N VAL A 509 -2.99 -0.83 -16.44
CA VAL A 509 -2.52 -0.08 -17.62
C VAL A 509 -3.10 1.33 -17.69
N MET A 510 -4.30 1.55 -17.14
CA MET A 510 -4.96 2.86 -17.06
C MET A 510 -4.54 3.70 -15.83
N GLY A 511 -3.57 3.24 -15.03
CA GLY A 511 -3.07 3.98 -13.86
C GLY A 511 -3.54 3.45 -12.50
N GLY A 512 -4.33 2.37 -12.45
CA GLY A 512 -4.65 1.66 -11.21
C GLY A 512 -5.72 2.31 -10.33
N GLY A 513 -6.64 3.08 -10.92
CA GLY A 513 -7.67 3.82 -10.17
C GLY A 513 -8.59 2.91 -9.34
N LEU A 514 -9.01 1.75 -9.87
CA LEU A 514 -9.83 0.80 -9.10
C LEU A 514 -9.03 0.07 -8.03
N LEU A 515 -7.73 -0.10 -8.25
CA LEU A 515 -6.81 -0.75 -7.33
C LEU A 515 -6.31 0.17 -6.20
N MET A 516 -6.67 1.46 -6.21
CA MET A 516 -6.31 2.40 -5.14
C MET A 516 -6.98 2.07 -3.81
N LEU A 517 -8.29 1.83 -3.81
CA LEU A 517 -9.11 1.58 -2.61
C LEU A 517 -9.97 0.31 -2.73
N PRO A 518 -9.40 -0.87 -3.02
CA PRO A 518 -10.17 -2.11 -3.12
C PRO A 518 -10.68 -2.53 -1.73
N LEU A 519 -11.88 -3.12 -1.69
CA LEU A 519 -12.34 -3.85 -0.51
C LEU A 519 -11.61 -5.19 -0.34
N PHE A 520 -11.01 -5.71 -1.41
CA PHE A 520 -10.33 -7.01 -1.37
C PHE A 520 -8.85 -6.86 -1.00
N GLY A 521 -8.55 -7.13 0.28
CA GLY A 521 -7.20 -6.98 0.84
C GLY A 521 -6.90 -5.55 1.30
N VAL A 522 -5.65 -5.31 1.71
CA VAL A 522 -5.17 -3.98 2.10
C VAL A 522 -5.09 -3.08 0.86
N SER A 523 -5.55 -1.83 0.97
CA SER A 523 -5.47 -0.86 -0.12
C SER A 523 -4.04 -0.38 -0.38
N THR A 524 -3.75 0.14 -1.56
CA THR A 524 -2.41 0.70 -1.88
C THR A 524 -2.10 1.88 -0.96
N LEU A 525 -3.12 2.70 -0.68
CA LEU A 525 -3.02 3.83 0.22
C LEU A 525 -2.77 3.38 1.67
N GLU A 526 -3.52 2.42 2.22
CA GLU A 526 -3.22 1.91 3.59
C GLU A 526 -1.87 1.20 3.69
N GLY A 527 -1.49 0.49 2.63
CA GLY A 527 -0.17 -0.13 2.52
C GLY A 527 0.96 0.88 2.32
N MET A 528 0.62 2.16 2.08
CA MET A 528 1.50 3.24 1.62
C MET A 528 2.46 2.77 0.51
N ARG A 529 1.92 1.91 -0.36
CA ARG A 529 2.48 1.46 -1.63
C ARG A 529 1.64 2.15 -2.68
N PHE A 530 1.90 3.43 -2.88
CA PHE A 530 1.02 4.37 -3.60
C PHE A 530 0.68 3.94 -5.04
N PHE A 531 1.44 3.00 -5.61
CA PHE A 531 1.24 2.43 -6.92
C PHE A 531 1.45 0.91 -6.92
N GLY A 532 0.73 0.23 -7.81
CA GLY A 532 0.89 -1.18 -8.15
C GLY A 532 0.10 -2.21 -7.39
N LEU A 533 0.50 -3.48 -7.54
CA LEU A 533 -0.26 -4.62 -7.04
C LEU A 533 0.07 -4.94 -5.58
N THR A 534 -0.92 -4.76 -4.72
CA THR A 534 -0.88 -5.29 -3.36
C THR A 534 -0.78 -6.82 -3.39
N ASN A 535 -0.20 -7.43 -2.36
CA ASN A 535 0.04 -8.88 -2.32
C ASN A 535 -1.26 -9.69 -2.48
N THR A 536 -2.37 -9.19 -1.94
CA THR A 536 -3.69 -9.81 -2.08
C THR A 536 -4.19 -9.79 -3.53
N ILE A 537 -4.08 -8.65 -4.22
CA ILE A 537 -4.49 -8.52 -5.62
C ILE A 537 -3.55 -9.32 -6.53
N ALA A 538 -2.24 -9.34 -6.24
CA ALA A 538 -1.28 -10.18 -6.96
C ALA A 538 -1.64 -11.67 -6.83
N GLY A 539 -1.98 -12.15 -5.62
CA GLY A 539 -2.46 -13.51 -5.38
C GLY A 539 -3.75 -13.83 -6.14
N LEU A 540 -4.70 -12.89 -6.17
CA LEU A 540 -5.94 -13.00 -6.95
C LEU A 540 -5.64 -13.14 -8.45
N LEU A 541 -4.79 -12.27 -9.00
CA LEU A 541 -4.40 -12.26 -10.41
C LEU A 541 -3.73 -13.57 -10.83
N ILE A 542 -2.80 -14.10 -10.01
CA ILE A 542 -2.14 -15.39 -10.25
C ILE A 542 -3.17 -16.52 -10.29
N ALA A 543 -4.08 -16.56 -9.32
CA ALA A 543 -5.07 -17.63 -9.21
C ALA A 543 -6.07 -17.62 -10.38
N VAL A 544 -6.64 -16.46 -10.72
CA VAL A 544 -7.58 -16.37 -11.86
C VAL A 544 -6.88 -16.67 -13.18
N SER A 545 -5.62 -16.25 -13.36
CA SER A 545 -4.86 -16.52 -14.58
C SER A 545 -4.59 -18.02 -14.78
N ILE A 546 -4.21 -18.72 -13.71
CA ILE A 546 -3.95 -20.16 -13.76
C ILE A 546 -5.24 -20.96 -13.99
N TRP A 547 -6.34 -20.60 -13.33
CA TRP A 547 -7.63 -21.27 -13.54
C TRP A 547 -8.21 -21.02 -14.94
N ALA A 548 -8.08 -19.80 -15.46
CA ALA A 548 -8.43 -19.49 -16.85
C ALA A 548 -7.60 -20.33 -17.83
N ALA A 549 -6.28 -20.40 -17.64
CA ALA A 549 -5.40 -21.20 -18.46
C ALA A 549 -5.72 -22.71 -18.40
N ALA A 550 -6.02 -23.24 -17.22
CA ALA A 550 -6.38 -24.63 -17.03
C ALA A 550 -7.67 -25.00 -17.76
N GLY A 551 -8.73 -24.20 -17.63
CA GLY A 551 -10.00 -24.47 -18.31
C GLY A 551 -9.91 -24.32 -19.84
N LEU A 552 -9.05 -23.42 -20.34
CA LEU A 552 -8.78 -23.29 -21.78
C LEU A 552 -7.93 -24.45 -22.33
N ALA A 553 -6.99 -24.99 -21.54
CA ALA A 553 -6.19 -26.15 -21.90
C ALA A 553 -6.99 -27.47 -21.87
N GLY A 554 -7.99 -27.58 -20.99
CA GLY A 554 -8.86 -28.76 -20.79
C GLY A 554 -9.79 -29.12 -21.97
N GLY A 555 -9.83 -28.31 -23.03
CA GLY A 555 -10.32 -28.75 -24.35
C GLY A 555 -11.84 -28.73 -24.59
N LYS A 556 -12.66 -28.22 -23.67
CA LYS A 556 -14.09 -27.92 -23.93
C LYS A 556 -14.30 -26.60 -24.69
N THR A 557 -13.28 -25.74 -24.71
CA THR A 557 -13.28 -24.44 -25.39
C THR A 557 -12.75 -24.56 -26.82
N PRO A 558 -13.41 -23.92 -27.82
CA PRO A 558 -13.04 -23.95 -29.23
C PRO A 558 -11.85 -23.02 -29.50
N THR A 559 -10.78 -23.18 -28.73
CA THR A 559 -9.52 -22.49 -28.99
C THR A 559 -8.69 -23.33 -29.93
N SER A 560 -8.24 -22.72 -31.03
CA SER A 560 -7.28 -23.34 -31.94
C SER A 560 -6.03 -23.78 -31.16
N ARG A 561 -5.30 -24.77 -31.66
CA ARG A 561 -4.02 -25.19 -31.06
C ARG A 561 -3.07 -23.99 -30.87
N ALA A 562 -3.14 -22.99 -31.75
CA ALA A 562 -2.42 -21.73 -31.61
C ALA A 562 -2.93 -20.88 -30.43
N GLY A 563 -4.25 -20.71 -30.27
CA GLY A 563 -4.83 -19.98 -29.13
C GLY A 563 -4.47 -20.57 -27.76
N ARG A 564 -4.34 -21.91 -27.65
CA ARG A 564 -3.85 -22.56 -26.43
C ARG A 564 -2.39 -22.22 -26.12
N TRP A 565 -1.54 -22.14 -27.15
CA TRP A 565 -0.14 -21.73 -26.99
C TRP A 565 0.00 -20.23 -26.72
N THR A 566 -0.81 -19.38 -27.36
CA THR A 566 -0.86 -17.93 -27.10
C THR A 566 -1.19 -17.65 -25.64
N LEU A 567 -2.13 -18.38 -25.04
CA LEU A 567 -2.51 -18.18 -23.64
C LEU A 567 -1.49 -18.73 -22.64
N MET A 568 -0.79 -19.81 -22.99
CA MET A 568 0.34 -20.34 -22.21
C MET A 568 1.56 -19.39 -22.25
N ILE A 569 1.68 -18.60 -23.32
CA ILE A 569 2.66 -17.50 -23.46
C ILE A 569 2.18 -16.23 -22.73
N ALA A 570 0.87 -16.02 -22.59
CA ALA A 570 0.30 -14.92 -21.81
C ALA A 570 0.54 -15.04 -20.29
N LEU A 571 0.73 -16.26 -19.76
CA LEU A 571 1.05 -16.46 -18.34
C LEU A 571 2.39 -15.81 -17.91
N PRO A 572 3.50 -15.97 -18.68
CA PRO A 572 4.71 -15.17 -18.48
C PRO A 572 4.48 -13.65 -18.53
N VAL A 573 3.56 -13.17 -19.38
CA VAL A 573 3.21 -11.74 -19.43
C VAL A 573 2.51 -11.31 -18.15
N VAL A 574 1.59 -12.13 -17.61
CA VAL A 574 1.00 -11.87 -16.28
C VAL A 574 2.07 -11.84 -15.19
N SER A 575 3.04 -12.76 -15.22
CA SER A 575 4.17 -12.71 -14.28
C SER A 575 4.97 -11.43 -14.43
N LEU A 576 5.29 -11.01 -15.67
CA LEU A 576 5.98 -9.74 -15.93
C LEU A 576 5.18 -8.52 -15.46
N VAL A 577 3.86 -8.51 -15.65
CA VAL A 577 2.97 -7.44 -15.16
C VAL A 577 3.00 -7.34 -13.65
N VAL A 578 3.09 -8.45 -12.92
CA VAL A 578 3.23 -8.45 -11.45
C VAL A 578 4.60 -7.91 -11.00
N GLY A 579 5.64 -8.07 -11.83
CA GLY A 579 7.02 -7.67 -11.47
C GLY A 579 7.52 -6.34 -12.02
N LEU A 580 6.92 -5.81 -13.09
CA LEU A 580 7.42 -4.61 -13.77
C LEU A 580 7.21 -3.34 -12.90
N GLY A 581 8.32 -2.64 -12.61
CA GLY A 581 8.37 -1.49 -11.69
C GLY A 581 7.63 -0.23 -12.14
N VAL A 582 7.21 -0.12 -13.40
CA VAL A 582 6.33 0.97 -13.89
C VAL A 582 4.95 0.88 -13.23
N LEU A 583 4.52 -0.35 -12.90
CA LEU A 583 3.20 -0.67 -12.34
C LEU A 583 3.30 -1.07 -10.86
N GLY A 584 4.35 -0.61 -10.16
CA GLY A 584 4.65 -0.92 -8.76
C GLY A 584 5.24 -2.31 -8.55
N ALA A 585 6.57 -2.34 -8.45
CA ALA A 585 7.35 -3.56 -8.33
C ALA A 585 6.96 -4.37 -7.10
N ASN A 586 6.36 -5.55 -7.31
CA ASN A 586 6.15 -6.53 -6.27
C ASN A 586 7.06 -7.74 -6.52
N ILE A 587 8.31 -7.65 -6.07
CA ILE A 587 9.32 -8.70 -6.29
C ILE A 587 8.88 -10.04 -5.69
N GLY A 588 8.33 -10.02 -4.47
CA GLY A 588 7.78 -11.22 -3.85
C GLY A 588 6.61 -11.80 -4.65
N GLY A 589 5.73 -10.94 -5.17
CA GLY A 589 4.61 -11.32 -6.03
C GLY A 589 5.08 -11.90 -7.36
N PHE A 590 6.13 -11.33 -7.95
CA PHE A 590 6.76 -11.77 -9.19
C PHE A 590 7.39 -13.15 -9.04
N ILE A 591 8.18 -13.36 -7.98
CA ILE A 591 8.77 -14.67 -7.65
C ILE A 591 7.66 -15.70 -7.52
N THR A 592 6.61 -15.39 -6.76
CA THR A 592 5.45 -16.28 -6.61
C THR A 592 4.79 -16.55 -7.96
N ALA A 593 4.54 -15.53 -8.79
CA ALA A 593 3.91 -15.68 -10.08
C ALA A 593 4.72 -16.59 -11.02
N ILE A 594 6.02 -16.34 -11.17
CA ILE A 594 6.90 -17.13 -12.04
C ILE A 594 6.94 -18.59 -11.58
N VAL A 595 7.19 -18.84 -10.30
CA VAL A 595 7.29 -20.21 -9.78
C VAL A 595 5.97 -20.95 -10.00
N THR A 596 4.84 -20.30 -9.69
CA THR A 596 3.51 -20.89 -9.84
C THR A 596 3.19 -21.20 -11.31
N VAL A 597 3.47 -20.27 -12.23
CA VAL A 597 3.28 -20.46 -13.67
C VAL A 597 4.17 -21.59 -14.19
N LEU A 598 5.45 -21.60 -13.86
CA LEU A 598 6.38 -22.63 -14.33
C LEU A 598 5.99 -24.03 -13.82
N LEU A 599 5.58 -24.16 -12.56
CA LEU A 599 5.04 -25.40 -12.01
C LEU A 599 3.79 -25.86 -12.77
N PHE A 600 2.85 -24.95 -13.06
CA PHE A 600 1.66 -25.25 -13.84
C PHE A 600 1.98 -25.78 -15.25
N LEU A 601 2.91 -25.11 -15.95
CA LEU A 601 3.36 -25.51 -17.29
C LEU A 601 4.03 -26.90 -17.25
N MET A 602 4.87 -27.15 -16.25
CA MET A 602 5.58 -28.42 -16.10
C MET A 602 4.65 -29.60 -15.83
N VAL A 603 3.72 -29.46 -14.89
CA VAL A 603 2.78 -30.55 -14.52
C VAL A 603 1.83 -30.88 -15.68
N THR A 604 1.39 -29.84 -16.42
CA THR A 604 0.56 -30.01 -17.62
C THR A 604 1.30 -30.75 -18.75
N SER A 605 2.62 -30.57 -18.88
CA SER A 605 3.42 -31.08 -20.02
C SER A 605 3.62 -32.61 -20.10
N LYS A 606 3.11 -33.39 -19.15
CA LYS A 606 3.29 -34.86 -19.01
C LYS A 606 4.72 -35.35 -18.73
N ARG A 607 5.72 -34.48 -18.71
CA ARG A 607 7.12 -34.93 -18.60
C ARG A 607 7.62 -35.16 -17.15
N GLY A 608 6.81 -34.89 -16.13
CA GLY A 608 7.15 -35.12 -14.71
C GLY A 608 8.09 -34.09 -14.08
N LEU A 609 8.15 -34.08 -12.75
CA LEU A 609 9.08 -33.27 -11.94
C LEU A 609 10.41 -34.02 -11.88
N THR A 610 11.46 -33.47 -12.48
CA THR A 610 12.83 -34.03 -12.45
C THR A 610 13.75 -32.99 -11.83
N GLY A 611 14.80 -33.43 -11.11
CA GLY A 611 15.68 -32.51 -10.37
C GLY A 611 16.24 -31.37 -11.23
N TRP A 612 16.67 -31.66 -12.46
CA TRP A 612 17.17 -30.63 -13.38
C TRP A 612 16.11 -29.60 -13.78
N ARG A 613 14.83 -29.99 -13.90
CA ARG A 613 13.75 -29.04 -14.24
C ARG A 613 13.42 -28.14 -13.08
N ILE A 614 13.48 -28.66 -11.86
CA ILE A 614 13.34 -27.84 -10.65
C ILE A 614 14.50 -26.84 -10.59
N ALA A 615 15.72 -27.28 -10.87
CA ALA A 615 16.87 -26.38 -11.00
C ALA A 615 16.68 -25.34 -12.11
N LEU A 616 16.07 -25.71 -13.25
CA LEU A 616 15.72 -24.77 -14.32
C LEU A 616 14.67 -23.74 -13.87
N VAL A 617 13.65 -24.13 -13.09
CA VAL A 617 12.70 -23.17 -12.50
C VAL A 617 13.43 -22.20 -11.60
N GLY A 618 14.32 -22.70 -10.74
CA GLY A 618 15.16 -21.87 -9.88
C GLY A 618 16.01 -20.88 -10.70
N LEU A 619 16.66 -21.36 -11.76
CA LEU A 619 17.50 -20.53 -12.64
C LEU A 619 16.69 -19.47 -13.39
N ILE A 620 15.53 -19.82 -13.96
CA ILE A 620 14.66 -18.86 -14.66
C ILE A 620 14.11 -17.82 -13.68
N THR A 621 13.73 -18.25 -12.48
CA THR A 621 13.25 -17.34 -11.43
C THR A 621 14.37 -16.40 -11.00
N ALA A 622 15.58 -16.91 -10.74
CA ALA A 622 16.74 -16.10 -10.38
C ALA A 622 17.12 -15.10 -11.49
N ALA A 623 17.17 -15.55 -12.74
CA ALA A 623 17.46 -14.69 -13.89
C ALA A 623 16.36 -13.64 -14.12
N GLY A 624 15.09 -14.03 -13.98
CA GLY A 624 13.96 -13.11 -14.08
C GLY A 624 13.98 -12.06 -12.98
N THR A 625 14.27 -12.46 -11.73
CA THR A 625 14.38 -11.55 -10.59
C THR A 625 15.56 -10.60 -10.78
N ALA A 626 16.72 -11.11 -11.20
CA ALA A 626 17.88 -10.28 -11.51
C ALA A 626 17.59 -9.27 -12.63
N LEU A 627 16.85 -9.66 -13.67
CA LEU A 627 16.43 -8.75 -14.74
C LEU A 627 15.46 -7.67 -14.22
N VAL A 628 14.47 -8.05 -13.41
CA VAL A 628 13.54 -7.09 -12.80
C VAL A 628 14.31 -6.09 -11.95
N ILE A 629 15.23 -6.56 -11.09
CA ILE A 629 16.07 -5.69 -10.27
C ILE A 629 16.97 -4.79 -11.14
N LEU A 630 17.54 -5.32 -12.22
CA LEU A 630 18.38 -4.53 -13.14
C LEU A 630 17.58 -3.45 -13.87
N VAL A 631 16.36 -3.76 -14.31
CA VAL A 631 15.48 -2.77 -14.94
C VAL A 631 15.02 -1.72 -13.90
N ASP A 632 14.70 -2.17 -12.69
CA ASP A 632 14.32 -1.32 -11.56
C ASP A 632 15.45 -0.33 -11.21
N THR A 633 16.70 -0.80 -11.13
CA THR A 633 17.87 0.03 -10.83
C THR A 633 18.23 1.00 -11.94
N LEU A 634 18.24 0.54 -13.19
CA LEU A 634 18.69 1.35 -14.32
C LEU A 634 17.68 2.44 -14.71
N PHE A 635 16.37 2.19 -14.57
CA PHE A 635 15.33 3.09 -15.08
C PHE A 635 14.50 3.78 -14.00
N PHE A 636 14.35 3.19 -12.81
CA PHE A 636 13.40 3.68 -11.80
C PHE A 636 14.04 4.06 -10.46
N ARG A 637 15.34 3.77 -10.26
CA ARG A 637 16.15 4.10 -9.06
C ARG A 637 15.51 3.65 -7.72
N THR A 638 14.73 2.58 -7.75
CA THR A 638 13.92 2.07 -6.63
C THR A 638 14.73 1.19 -5.65
N HIS A 639 14.26 1.11 -4.40
CA HIS A 639 14.96 0.52 -3.23
C HIS A 639 15.47 -0.93 -3.39
N ALA A 640 14.89 -1.72 -4.29
CA ALA A 640 15.19 -3.15 -4.37
C ALA A 640 16.63 -3.46 -4.81
N GLY A 641 17.23 -2.60 -5.61
CA GLY A 641 18.65 -2.74 -6.00
C GLY A 641 19.65 -2.36 -4.92
N ARG A 642 19.27 -1.48 -3.98
CA ARG A 642 20.17 -1.00 -2.91
C ARG A 642 20.35 -2.04 -1.81
N ALA A 643 19.33 -2.87 -1.53
CA ALA A 643 19.40 -3.94 -0.53
C ALA A 643 20.47 -5.01 -0.84
N ILE A 644 20.85 -5.18 -2.11
CA ILE A 644 21.90 -6.12 -2.50
C ILE A 644 23.30 -5.50 -2.34
N ILE A 645 23.39 -4.17 -2.36
CA ILE A 645 24.66 -3.42 -2.21
C ILE A 645 25.05 -3.28 -0.73
N ALA A 646 24.08 -3.31 0.20
CA ALA A 646 24.29 -3.08 1.64
C ALA A 646 25.01 -4.21 2.41
N GLY A 647 25.36 -5.35 1.78
CA GLY A 647 26.16 -6.39 2.44
C GLY A 647 25.44 -7.19 3.53
N SER A 648 26.08 -8.27 3.98
CA SER A 648 25.48 -9.37 4.74
C SER A 648 25.19 -9.10 6.23
N GLY A 649 25.21 -7.84 6.68
CA GLY A 649 25.02 -7.48 8.10
C GLY A 649 23.58 -7.51 8.60
N GLY A 650 22.59 -7.34 7.72
CA GLY A 650 21.17 -7.13 8.10
C GLY A 650 20.23 -8.35 7.98
N PHE A 651 20.74 -9.57 7.83
CA PHE A 651 19.89 -10.73 7.52
C PHE A 651 18.97 -11.16 8.68
N LEU A 652 19.47 -11.15 9.92
CA LEU A 652 18.67 -11.51 11.11
C LEU A 652 17.54 -10.49 11.37
N PRO A 653 17.82 -9.17 11.45
CA PRO A 653 16.77 -8.15 11.63
C PRO A 653 15.72 -8.16 10.51
N MET A 654 16.13 -8.46 9.27
CA MET A 654 15.20 -8.60 8.14
C MET A 654 14.24 -9.78 8.33
N ILE A 655 14.75 -10.93 8.82
CA ILE A 655 13.90 -12.09 9.13
C ILE A 655 13.00 -11.78 10.32
N GLU A 656 13.52 -11.20 11.39
CA GLU A 656 12.74 -10.83 12.58
C GLU A 656 11.61 -9.88 12.23
N ARG A 657 11.89 -8.83 11.43
CA ARG A 657 10.88 -7.92 10.90
C ARG A 657 9.83 -8.64 10.07
N LYS A 658 10.26 -9.55 9.18
CA LYS A 658 9.33 -10.31 8.34
C LYS A 658 8.44 -11.24 9.16
N VAL A 659 9.00 -11.89 10.16
CA VAL A 659 8.29 -12.75 11.11
C VAL A 659 7.32 -11.92 11.94
N SER A 660 7.72 -10.75 12.44
CA SER A 660 6.85 -9.82 13.18
C SER A 660 5.67 -9.36 12.33
N ILE A 661 5.89 -8.92 11.08
CA ILE A 661 4.80 -8.54 10.17
C ILE A 661 3.84 -9.72 9.94
N GLN A 662 4.37 -10.93 9.73
CA GLN A 662 3.50 -12.10 9.59
C GLN A 662 2.73 -12.40 10.88
N ILE A 663 3.35 -12.29 12.07
CA ILE A 663 2.70 -12.48 13.37
C ILE A 663 1.59 -11.45 13.61
N ASP A 664 1.79 -10.19 13.22
CA ASP A 664 0.74 -9.17 13.33
C ASP A 664 -0.44 -9.50 12.41
N GLU A 665 -0.18 -10.10 11.23
CA GLU A 665 -1.22 -10.64 10.36
C GLU A 665 -1.86 -11.93 10.89
N ILE A 666 -1.23 -12.62 11.85
CA ILE A 666 -1.74 -13.89 12.38
C ILE A 666 -3.10 -13.72 13.06
N ASN A 667 -3.29 -12.63 13.80
CA ASN A 667 -4.54 -12.41 14.52
C ASN A 667 -5.74 -12.15 13.59
N PHE A 668 -5.50 -11.73 12.34
CA PHE A 668 -6.57 -11.26 11.43
C PHE A 668 -6.72 -12.07 10.13
N PHE A 669 -5.62 -12.52 9.50
CA PHE A 669 -5.65 -13.26 8.23
C PHE A 669 -5.32 -14.74 8.39
N LEU A 670 -4.60 -15.17 9.43
CA LEU A 670 -4.11 -16.55 9.53
C LEU A 670 -5.25 -17.56 9.71
N VAL A 671 -6.24 -17.31 10.58
CA VAL A 671 -7.28 -18.31 10.84
C VAL A 671 -8.12 -18.63 9.58
N PRO A 672 -8.69 -17.64 8.85
CA PRO A 672 -9.39 -17.94 7.60
C PRO A 672 -8.47 -18.55 6.53
N SER A 673 -7.22 -18.08 6.43
CA SER A 673 -6.26 -18.57 5.43
C SER A 673 -5.79 -19.99 5.70
N LEU A 674 -5.59 -20.34 6.97
CA LEU A 674 -5.30 -21.71 7.40
C LEU A 674 -6.52 -22.59 7.19
N ILE A 675 -7.73 -22.15 7.53
CA ILE A 675 -8.95 -22.92 7.23
C ILE A 675 -9.04 -23.18 5.73
N LEU A 676 -8.84 -22.17 4.89
CA LEU A 676 -8.84 -22.29 3.44
C LEU A 676 -7.73 -23.23 2.95
N LEU A 677 -6.50 -23.06 3.42
CA LEU A 677 -5.36 -23.93 3.09
C LEU A 677 -5.62 -25.37 3.50
N PHE A 678 -6.04 -25.62 4.75
CA PHE A 678 -6.42 -26.93 5.24
C PHE A 678 -7.58 -27.50 4.45
N THR A 679 -8.54 -26.69 4.00
CA THR A 679 -9.64 -27.14 3.15
C THR A 679 -9.13 -27.58 1.78
N VAL A 680 -8.23 -26.82 1.15
CA VAL A 680 -7.66 -27.18 -0.15
C VAL A 680 -6.71 -28.38 -0.02
N VAL A 681 -5.91 -28.47 1.03
CA VAL A 681 -5.04 -29.62 1.32
C VAL A 681 -5.87 -30.86 1.61
N ALA A 682 -6.91 -30.74 2.45
CA ALA A 682 -7.85 -31.82 2.72
C ALA A 682 -8.55 -32.25 1.42
N ALA A 683 -8.97 -31.31 0.57
CA ALA A 683 -9.56 -31.62 -0.71
C ALA A 683 -8.57 -32.29 -1.67
N ALA A 684 -7.31 -31.86 -1.72
CA ALA A 684 -6.25 -32.47 -2.53
C ALA A 684 -5.89 -33.89 -2.05
N LEU A 685 -5.80 -34.11 -0.74
CA LEU A 685 -5.60 -35.43 -0.13
C LEU A 685 -6.83 -36.33 -0.33
N TRP A 686 -8.03 -35.74 -0.27
CA TRP A 686 -9.29 -36.44 -0.54
C TRP A 686 -9.43 -36.86 -2.01
N ILE A 687 -9.00 -36.02 -2.96
CA ILE A 687 -8.92 -36.33 -4.39
C ILE A 687 -7.96 -37.51 -4.67
N ARG A 688 -6.97 -37.76 -3.81
CA ARG A 688 -6.07 -38.92 -3.94
C ARG A 688 -6.66 -40.24 -3.41
N ARG A 689 -7.81 -40.22 -2.70
CA ARG A 689 -8.43 -41.46 -2.22
C ARG A 689 -9.14 -42.24 -3.34
N PRO A 690 -8.90 -43.55 -3.47
CA PRO A 690 -9.57 -44.39 -4.46
C PRO A 690 -11.09 -44.41 -4.25
N ARG A 691 -11.86 -44.39 -5.36
CA ARG A 691 -13.34 -44.36 -5.42
C ARG A 691 -14.01 -43.06 -4.95
N SER A 692 -13.27 -41.95 -4.85
CA SER A 692 -13.87 -40.62 -4.66
C SER A 692 -14.36 -40.04 -6.01
N LEU A 693 -15.41 -39.21 -5.98
CA LEU A 693 -15.90 -38.46 -7.16
C LEU A 693 -14.78 -37.55 -7.73
N GLY A 694 -13.80 -37.18 -6.89
CA GLY A 694 -12.57 -36.48 -7.28
C GLY A 694 -11.59 -37.35 -8.09
N THR A 695 -11.42 -38.63 -7.80
CA THR A 695 -10.50 -39.48 -8.59
C THR A 695 -10.87 -39.58 -10.07
N GLU A 696 -12.15 -39.57 -10.44
CA GLU A 696 -12.58 -39.64 -11.85
C GLU A 696 -12.47 -38.30 -12.59
N LEU A 697 -12.84 -37.18 -11.95
CA LEU A 697 -12.69 -35.85 -12.56
C LEU A 697 -11.22 -35.50 -12.81
N TRP A 698 -10.36 -35.80 -11.83
CA TRP A 698 -9.00 -35.26 -11.77
C TRP A 698 -7.94 -36.19 -12.39
N LYS A 699 -8.22 -37.50 -12.55
CA LYS A 699 -7.41 -38.37 -13.40
C LYS A 699 -7.55 -38.03 -14.88
N ASN A 700 -8.73 -37.56 -15.29
CA ASN A 700 -9.06 -37.30 -16.69
C ASN A 700 -8.80 -35.84 -17.13
N ASP A 701 -8.74 -34.89 -16.19
CA ASP A 701 -8.45 -33.47 -16.47
C ASP A 701 -7.09 -33.01 -15.90
N ARG A 702 -6.04 -33.26 -16.67
CA ARG A 702 -4.65 -32.94 -16.29
C ARG A 702 -4.39 -31.44 -16.09
N PRO A 703 -4.91 -30.53 -16.93
CA PRO A 703 -4.73 -29.08 -16.71
C PRO A 703 -5.32 -28.58 -15.40
N ARG A 704 -6.54 -28.99 -15.02
CA ARG A 704 -7.14 -28.54 -13.75
C ARG A 704 -6.39 -29.09 -12.54
N SER A 705 -5.95 -30.36 -12.58
CA SER A 705 -5.08 -30.94 -11.52
C SER A 705 -3.73 -30.23 -11.41
N ALA A 706 -3.14 -29.84 -12.54
CA ALA A 706 -1.93 -29.04 -12.56
C ALA A 706 -2.14 -27.66 -11.91
N ALA A 707 -3.28 -26.99 -12.17
CA ALA A 707 -3.60 -25.70 -11.57
C ALA A 707 -3.72 -25.79 -10.05
N LEU A 708 -4.45 -26.79 -9.53
CA LEU A 708 -4.57 -27.01 -8.09
C LEU A 708 -3.21 -27.22 -7.43
N PHE A 709 -2.36 -28.08 -8.03
CA PHE A 709 -1.02 -28.33 -7.52
C PHE A 709 -0.15 -27.07 -7.55
N ALA A 710 -0.15 -26.36 -8.68
CA ALA A 710 0.64 -25.15 -8.85
C ALA A 710 0.23 -24.06 -7.85
N LEU A 711 -1.07 -23.82 -7.65
CA LEU A 711 -1.57 -22.80 -6.72
C LEU A 711 -1.32 -23.15 -5.25
N LEU A 712 -1.39 -24.43 -4.87
CA LEU A 712 -1.00 -24.88 -3.54
C LEU A 712 0.49 -24.60 -3.25
N PHE A 713 1.38 -24.99 -4.16
CA PHE A 713 2.80 -24.73 -4.02
C PHE A 713 3.12 -23.23 -4.13
N GLY A 714 2.46 -22.52 -5.05
CA GLY A 714 2.56 -21.08 -5.19
C GLY A 714 2.16 -20.34 -3.92
N GLY A 715 1.14 -20.83 -3.21
CA GLY A 715 0.76 -20.31 -1.91
C GLY A 715 1.85 -20.45 -0.83
N ILE A 716 2.60 -21.55 -0.85
CA ILE A 716 3.78 -21.73 0.04
C ILE A 716 4.86 -20.71 -0.32
N ILE A 717 5.16 -20.54 -1.61
CA ILE A 717 6.12 -19.55 -2.10
C ILE A 717 5.68 -18.13 -1.72
N ALA A 718 4.37 -17.85 -1.78
CA ALA A 718 3.81 -16.57 -1.37
C ALA A 718 4.17 -16.25 0.10
N VAL A 719 3.92 -17.19 1.02
CA VAL A 719 4.24 -17.04 2.45
C VAL A 719 5.73 -16.86 2.71
N VAL A 720 6.58 -17.57 1.96
CA VAL A 720 8.04 -17.50 2.16
C VAL A 720 8.63 -16.19 1.64
N PHE A 721 8.22 -15.74 0.45
CA PHE A 721 8.90 -14.63 -0.22
C PHE A 721 8.25 -13.26 0.00
N ASN A 722 7.01 -13.19 0.49
CA ASN A 722 6.29 -11.91 0.65
C ASN A 722 6.14 -11.53 2.13
N ASP A 723 6.19 -10.22 2.42
CA ASP A 723 5.96 -9.69 3.78
C ASP A 723 4.54 -10.02 4.27
N THR A 724 3.55 -9.81 3.42
CA THR A 724 2.14 -10.17 3.66
C THR A 724 1.72 -11.41 2.85
N GLY A 725 2.56 -12.45 2.92
CA GLY A 725 2.39 -13.67 2.15
C GLY A 725 1.16 -14.49 2.53
N ILE A 726 0.66 -14.37 3.77
CA ILE A 726 -0.57 -15.02 4.22
C ILE A 726 -1.78 -14.44 3.48
N ALA A 727 -1.86 -13.11 3.34
CA ALA A 727 -2.94 -12.47 2.59
C ALA A 727 -2.93 -12.85 1.10
N MET A 728 -1.74 -12.99 0.50
CA MET A 728 -1.58 -13.47 -0.87
C MET A 728 -2.05 -14.93 -1.02
N LEU A 729 -1.64 -15.80 -0.10
CA LEU A 729 -2.12 -17.19 -0.02
C LEU A 729 -3.65 -17.24 0.09
N ALA A 730 -4.25 -16.42 0.96
CA ALA A 730 -5.69 -16.36 1.16
C ALA A 730 -6.43 -16.08 -0.16
N ALA A 731 -5.99 -15.06 -0.90
CA ALA A 731 -6.56 -14.70 -2.20
C ALA A 731 -6.47 -15.85 -3.20
N MET A 732 -5.32 -16.53 -3.25
CA MET A 732 -5.13 -17.69 -4.12
C MET A 732 -6.07 -18.85 -3.75
N MET A 733 -6.23 -19.11 -2.45
CA MET A 733 -7.05 -20.23 -1.96
C MET A 733 -8.54 -19.96 -2.11
N VAL A 734 -9.02 -18.73 -1.91
CA VAL A 734 -10.44 -18.38 -2.11
C VAL A 734 -10.90 -18.74 -3.53
N VAL A 735 -10.17 -18.28 -4.56
CA VAL A 735 -10.45 -18.59 -5.97
C VAL A 735 -10.40 -20.10 -6.21
N THR A 736 -9.35 -20.75 -5.70
CA THR A 736 -9.10 -22.18 -5.92
C THR A 736 -10.18 -23.06 -5.31
N THR A 737 -10.64 -22.72 -4.11
CA THR A 737 -11.62 -23.53 -3.40
C THR A 737 -13.01 -23.39 -4.00
N LEU A 738 -13.40 -22.18 -4.42
CA LEU A 738 -14.68 -21.94 -5.12
C LEU A 738 -14.72 -22.59 -6.51
N ALA A 739 -13.62 -22.52 -7.26
CA ALA A 739 -13.51 -23.23 -8.53
C ALA A 739 -13.63 -24.74 -8.32
N LEU A 740 -12.95 -25.29 -7.32
CA LEU A 740 -13.03 -26.71 -6.97
C LEU A 740 -14.46 -27.12 -6.58
N ALA A 741 -15.12 -26.36 -5.72
CA ALA A 741 -16.49 -26.62 -5.29
C ALA A 741 -17.46 -26.64 -6.48
N TYR A 742 -17.34 -25.68 -7.39
CA TYR A 742 -18.12 -25.65 -8.64
C TYR A 742 -17.97 -26.96 -9.43
N TYR A 743 -16.73 -27.41 -9.68
CA TYR A 743 -16.47 -28.62 -10.44
C TYR A 743 -16.98 -29.88 -9.75
N VAL A 744 -16.83 -29.95 -8.41
CA VAL A 744 -17.35 -31.07 -7.61
C VAL A 744 -18.88 -31.11 -7.67
N THR A 745 -19.56 -29.98 -7.45
CA THR A 745 -21.04 -29.93 -7.49
C THR A 745 -21.58 -30.20 -8.89
N SER A 746 -20.89 -29.74 -9.93
CA SER A 746 -21.30 -29.97 -11.33
C SER A 746 -21.12 -31.43 -11.76
N ALA A 747 -20.30 -32.20 -11.05
CA ALA A 747 -20.06 -33.61 -11.32
C ALA A 747 -21.09 -34.57 -10.66
N VAL A 748 -21.91 -34.07 -9.72
CA VAL A 748 -22.95 -34.87 -9.05
C VAL A 748 -24.08 -35.18 -10.05
N ARG A 749 -24.04 -36.37 -10.65
CA ARG A 749 -25.07 -36.84 -11.58
C ARG A 749 -26.36 -37.25 -10.86
N PRO A 750 -27.54 -37.13 -11.51
CA PRO A 750 -28.73 -37.82 -11.04
C PRO A 750 -28.54 -39.33 -11.09
N PHE A 751 -28.79 -39.99 -9.95
CA PHE A 751 -28.83 -41.44 -9.85
C PHE A 751 -29.95 -41.97 -10.76
N GLN A 752 -29.59 -42.52 -11.92
CA GLN A 752 -30.50 -43.38 -12.68
C GLN A 752 -30.54 -44.72 -11.94
N LEU A 753 -31.68 -45.04 -11.32
CA LEU A 753 -31.95 -46.41 -10.87
C LEU A 753 -31.72 -47.34 -12.06
N PRO A 754 -30.98 -48.45 -11.92
CA PRO A 754 -30.95 -49.46 -12.97
C PRO A 754 -32.39 -49.85 -13.26
N ALA A 755 -32.77 -49.85 -14.54
CA ALA A 755 -34.08 -50.30 -14.98
C ALA A 755 -34.33 -51.66 -14.31
N ALA A 756 -35.44 -51.76 -13.57
CA ALA A 756 -35.86 -53.03 -13.01
C ALA A 756 -35.93 -54.03 -14.17
N ILE A 757 -35.18 -55.13 -14.05
CA ILE A 757 -35.32 -56.27 -14.95
C ILE A 757 -36.78 -56.70 -14.85
N ASP A 758 -37.50 -56.62 -15.96
CA ASP A 758 -38.88 -57.07 -16.06
C ASP A 758 -38.91 -58.58 -15.76
N PRO A 759 -39.58 -59.04 -14.68
CA PRO A 759 -39.59 -60.45 -14.32
C PRO A 759 -40.33 -61.35 -15.34
N PHE A 760 -40.99 -60.77 -16.34
CA PHE A 760 -41.87 -61.50 -17.26
C PHE A 760 -41.22 -61.96 -18.58
N GLU A 761 -39.97 -61.60 -18.88
CA GLU A 761 -39.33 -61.98 -20.16
C GLU A 761 -38.55 -63.31 -20.14
N ALA A 762 -38.44 -64.00 -19.00
CA ALA A 762 -37.52 -65.13 -18.84
C ALA A 762 -38.14 -66.55 -18.93
N ALA A 763 -39.43 -66.74 -19.24
CA ALA A 763 -40.03 -68.09 -19.18
C ALA A 763 -41.13 -68.41 -20.21
N ALA A 764 -41.03 -67.89 -21.43
CA ALA A 764 -41.87 -68.34 -22.55
C ALA A 764 -41.02 -68.80 -23.74
N THR A 765 -40.51 -70.03 -23.67
CA THR A 765 -40.17 -70.85 -24.85
C THR A 765 -40.39 -72.34 -24.51
N PRO A 766 -41.30 -73.04 -25.20
CA PRO A 766 -41.42 -74.50 -25.10
C PRO A 766 -40.41 -75.18 -26.03
N ALA A 767 -39.80 -76.27 -25.55
CA ALA A 767 -38.95 -77.15 -26.35
C ALA A 767 -39.81 -77.91 -27.38
N GLY A 768 -39.43 -77.78 -28.65
CA GLY A 768 -39.83 -78.61 -29.78
C GLY A 768 -38.59 -78.89 -30.62
#